data_AF-A0A7L8XHX5-F1
#
_entry.id   AF-A0A7L8XHX5-F1
#
_cell.length_a   1.000
_cell.length_b   1.000
_cell.length_c   1.000
_cell.angle_alpha   90.00
_cell.angle_beta   90.00
_cell.angle_gamma   90.00
#
_symmetry.space_group_name_H-M   'P 1'
#
loop_
_entity.id
_entity.type
_entity.pdbx_description
1 polymer ?
#
loop_
_entity_poly.entity_id
_entity_poly.type
_entity_poly.pdbx_seq_one_letter_code
_entity_poly.pdbx_strand_id
1 'polypeptide(L)'
;MQQTYQYGWLMPFIPLPVPILIGVGLLLFPTATKNFRRIWSFQSVLLLSIVMIFSMNLSIQQINSNSVYQYVWSWIINNDFSLEFGYLIDPLTSIMSILITTVGIMVLIYSDNYMAHDQSYLRFFAYMSFFITSMVGLVTSSNLIQIYIFWELVGMWSYLLIGFWFTRPLAANACQKAFVTNRVGDFGLLLGILGFYWITGSFEFQDLFEIFNNLISNNEVNFLFVTLCAVLLFAGAVAKSAQFPLHVWLPDAMEGPTPISALIHAATMVAAGIFLVARLLPLFIVIPSIMNLISLIAIITVLLGATLALAQQDIKRGLAYSTMSQLGYMMLALGMGSYRSALFHLITHAYSKALLFLGSGSVIHSMETIVGYSPYKSQNMVLMGGLRKHVPITKNAFLLGTLSLSGIPPLACFWSKDEILNDTWLYSTIFAIIAWVTAGLTAFYMFRIYLLTFEGHLNVNFQNYSGKQKIPFYSISLWGKGVSKRINQNLRLLAMSNNESSSFFSNRIDDTGRNMTRPYITIVHFENKKLDSYPYESDNTILFPLLILGLFTLFVGSIGIPFNQEGVDVDILSKWLTPSINLLHQKSTDSTADWYEFFKDATFSVSIGYLGIFIASFLYKAPYSSLLNFDLINAAVKRGPKRILWEKLINGIYGWSYNRAYIDYFYTRFLIGGTRGLAELTHFFDRRVVDGITNGVGLLSFFVGEAIKYVGGGRISSYLFFSLSYVLICLLIFFIPFIT
;
A
#
# COMPACT_ATOMS: atom_id res chain seq x y z
N MET A 1 7.23 -31.02 19.02
CA MET A 1 8.12 -29.88 19.31
C MET A 1 9.32 -29.86 18.37
N GLN A 2 10.33 -30.74 18.52
CA GLN A 2 11.55 -30.64 17.69
C GLN A 2 11.30 -30.72 16.17
N GLN A 3 10.44 -31.63 15.70
CA GLN A 3 10.16 -31.79 14.26
C GLN A 3 9.49 -30.55 13.63
N THR A 4 8.53 -29.91 14.32
CA THR A 4 7.82 -28.74 13.77
C THR A 4 8.72 -27.53 13.65
N TYR A 5 9.58 -27.28 14.64
CA TYR A 5 10.58 -26.21 14.57
C TYR A 5 11.64 -26.49 13.51
N GLN A 6 12.09 -27.74 13.35
CA GLN A 6 13.10 -28.14 12.36
C GLN A 6 12.63 -27.97 10.90
N TYR A 7 11.32 -28.09 10.63
CA TYR A 7 10.75 -27.87 9.31
C TYR A 7 10.23 -26.45 9.08
N GLY A 8 10.57 -25.50 9.98
CA GLY A 8 10.16 -24.09 9.89
C GLY A 8 10.52 -23.42 8.57
N TRP A 9 11.66 -23.79 7.99
CA TRP A 9 12.12 -23.27 6.69
C TRP A 9 11.16 -23.54 5.53
N LEU A 10 10.29 -24.56 5.61
CA LEU A 10 9.37 -24.89 4.53
C LEU A 10 8.28 -23.83 4.31
N MET A 11 7.95 -23.02 5.33
CA MET A 11 6.85 -22.03 5.25
C MET A 11 6.90 -21.12 4.01
N PRO A 12 8.00 -20.39 3.72
CA PRO A 12 8.08 -19.56 2.52
C PRO A 12 8.13 -20.38 1.22
N PHE A 13 8.66 -21.60 1.24
CA PHE A 13 8.85 -22.39 0.03
C PHE A 13 7.60 -23.16 -0.41
N ILE A 14 6.67 -23.50 0.49
CA ILE A 14 5.46 -24.27 0.15
C ILE A 14 4.57 -23.60 -0.92
N PRO A 15 4.31 -22.27 -0.90
CA PRO A 15 3.48 -21.63 -1.93
C PRO A 15 4.22 -21.34 -3.24
N LEU A 16 5.56 -21.43 -3.26
CA LEU A 16 6.44 -21.05 -4.37
C LEU A 16 6.30 -21.91 -5.65
N PRO A 17 6.01 -23.23 -5.59
CA PRO A 17 5.80 -24.06 -6.78
C PRO A 17 4.65 -23.58 -7.67
N VAL A 18 3.56 -23.05 -7.11
CA VAL A 18 2.39 -22.60 -7.90
C VAL A 18 2.75 -21.50 -8.89
N PRO A 19 3.30 -20.35 -8.46
CA PRO A 19 3.59 -19.27 -9.39
C PRO A 19 4.73 -19.62 -10.35
N ILE A 20 5.70 -20.46 -9.97
CA ILE A 20 6.70 -21.00 -10.91
C ILE A 20 6.02 -21.85 -11.98
N LEU A 21 5.16 -22.79 -11.60
CA LEU A 21 4.47 -23.65 -12.56
C LEU A 21 3.53 -22.86 -13.48
N ILE A 22 2.82 -21.86 -12.96
CA ILE A 22 2.02 -20.95 -13.78
C ILE A 22 2.92 -20.15 -14.74
N GLY A 23 4.05 -19.61 -14.27
CA GLY A 23 4.98 -18.83 -15.09
C GLY A 23 5.61 -19.65 -16.21
N VAL A 24 6.20 -20.81 -15.87
CA VAL A 24 6.79 -21.75 -16.83
C VAL A 24 5.72 -22.28 -17.78
N GLY A 25 4.54 -22.61 -17.27
CA GLY A 25 3.44 -23.10 -18.10
C GLY A 25 2.87 -22.03 -19.05
N LEU A 26 2.82 -20.76 -18.65
CA LEU A 26 2.43 -19.66 -19.55
C LEU A 26 3.48 -19.39 -20.64
N LEU A 27 4.76 -19.65 -20.36
CA LEU A 27 5.86 -19.49 -21.33
C LEU A 27 5.94 -20.67 -22.31
N LEU A 28 5.89 -21.91 -21.82
CA LEU A 28 6.07 -23.12 -22.63
C LEU A 28 4.76 -23.65 -23.24
N PHE A 29 3.66 -23.64 -22.47
CA PHE A 29 2.38 -24.26 -22.84
C PHE A 29 1.17 -23.33 -22.57
N PRO A 30 1.09 -22.17 -23.24
CA PRO A 30 0.11 -21.13 -22.91
C PRO A 30 -1.35 -21.55 -23.13
N THR A 31 -1.63 -22.43 -24.09
CA THR A 31 -3.00 -22.89 -24.40
C THR A 31 -3.52 -23.85 -23.33
N ALA A 32 -2.73 -24.86 -22.97
CA ALA A 32 -3.07 -25.82 -21.93
C ALA A 32 -3.24 -25.14 -20.56
N THR A 33 -2.32 -24.26 -20.18
CA THR A 33 -2.41 -23.53 -18.91
C THR A 33 -3.66 -22.66 -18.82
N LYS A 34 -3.99 -21.91 -19.88
CA LYS A 34 -5.20 -21.06 -19.94
C LYS A 34 -6.49 -21.87 -19.83
N ASN A 35 -6.54 -23.08 -20.42
CA ASN A 35 -7.72 -23.94 -20.32
C ASN A 35 -7.97 -24.40 -18.88
N PHE A 36 -6.90 -24.71 -18.12
CA PHE A 36 -6.99 -25.14 -16.72
C PHE A 36 -6.96 -23.98 -15.71
N ARG A 37 -7.42 -22.77 -16.09
CA ARG A 37 -7.26 -21.56 -15.25
C ARG A 37 -7.77 -21.70 -13.81
N ARG A 38 -8.95 -22.33 -13.59
CA ARG A 38 -9.56 -22.49 -12.26
C ARG A 38 -8.88 -23.53 -11.38
N ILE A 39 -8.16 -24.50 -11.97
CA ILE A 39 -7.43 -25.50 -11.18
C ILE A 39 -6.23 -24.83 -10.48
N TRP A 40 -5.58 -23.87 -11.14
CA TRP A 40 -4.45 -23.14 -10.58
C TRP A 40 -4.83 -22.26 -9.39
N SER A 41 -6.02 -21.66 -9.38
CA SER A 41 -6.50 -20.91 -8.20
C SER A 41 -6.76 -21.83 -7.01
N PHE A 42 -7.41 -22.97 -7.23
CA PHE A 42 -7.59 -23.98 -6.20
C PHE A 42 -6.25 -24.46 -5.62
N GLN A 43 -5.26 -24.74 -6.47
CA GLN A 43 -3.92 -25.14 -6.03
C GLN A 43 -3.22 -24.06 -5.21
N SER A 44 -3.39 -22.77 -5.56
CA SER A 44 -2.85 -21.65 -4.78
C SER A 44 -3.46 -21.56 -3.38
N VAL A 45 -4.78 -21.76 -3.27
CA VAL A 45 -5.49 -21.75 -1.97
C VAL A 45 -5.08 -22.96 -1.13
N LEU A 46 -4.95 -24.14 -1.75
CA LEU A 46 -4.56 -25.37 -1.06
C LEU A 46 -3.14 -25.32 -0.49
N LEU A 47 -2.17 -24.80 -1.25
CA LEU A 47 -0.80 -24.70 -0.73
C LEU A 47 -0.68 -23.63 0.35
N LEU A 48 -1.42 -22.52 0.24
CA LEU A 48 -1.44 -21.52 1.30
C LEU A 48 -2.17 -22.01 2.57
N SER A 49 -3.20 -22.85 2.44
CA SER A 49 -3.87 -23.45 3.60
C SER A 49 -2.99 -24.43 4.36
N ILE A 50 -2.09 -25.16 3.67
CA ILE A 50 -1.06 -25.97 4.31
C ILE A 50 -0.11 -25.09 5.14
N VAL A 51 0.33 -23.94 4.61
CA VAL A 51 1.15 -22.98 5.37
C VAL A 51 0.37 -22.40 6.56
N MET A 52 -0.92 -22.10 6.39
CA MET A 52 -1.77 -21.62 7.48
C MET A 52 -1.82 -22.62 8.63
N ILE A 53 -2.06 -23.91 8.35
CA ILE A 53 -2.07 -24.97 9.38
C ILE A 53 -0.73 -25.04 10.10
N PHE A 54 0.37 -24.94 9.36
CA PHE A 54 1.71 -24.92 9.95
C PHE A 54 1.93 -23.68 10.84
N SER A 55 1.51 -22.50 10.39
CA SER A 55 1.60 -21.25 11.18
C SER A 55 0.75 -21.29 12.46
N MET A 56 -0.45 -21.89 12.40
CA MET A 56 -1.31 -22.09 13.58
C MET A 56 -0.68 -23.08 14.57
N ASN A 57 -0.04 -24.14 14.08
CA ASN A 57 0.67 -25.07 14.97
C ASN A 57 1.86 -24.38 15.65
N LEU A 58 2.62 -23.56 14.91
CA LEU A 58 3.73 -22.79 15.48
C LEU A 58 3.25 -21.77 16.52
N SER A 59 2.13 -21.08 16.28
CA SER A 59 1.61 -20.12 17.26
C SER A 59 1.12 -20.80 18.54
N ILE A 60 0.45 -21.96 18.43
CA ILE A 60 0.04 -22.75 19.60
C ILE A 60 1.26 -23.20 20.41
N GLN A 61 2.32 -23.64 19.72
CA GLN A 61 3.57 -24.01 20.38
C GLN A 61 4.24 -22.82 21.05
N GLN A 62 4.29 -21.66 20.39
CA GLN A 62 4.84 -20.43 20.97
C GLN A 62 4.09 -20.00 22.23
N ILE A 63 2.76 -20.01 22.21
CA ILE A 63 1.92 -19.68 23.39
C ILE A 63 2.22 -20.59 24.59
N ASN A 64 2.60 -21.86 24.33
CA ASN A 64 2.86 -22.84 25.38
C ASN A 64 4.32 -22.85 25.88
N SER A 65 5.31 -22.63 25.01
CA SER A 65 6.73 -22.81 25.36
C SER A 65 7.57 -21.54 25.35
N ASN A 66 7.10 -20.43 24.78
CA ASN A 66 7.80 -19.13 24.66
C ASN A 66 9.26 -19.22 24.19
N SER A 67 9.61 -20.28 23.46
CA SER A 67 10.98 -20.58 23.08
C SER A 67 11.30 -19.95 21.73
N VAL A 68 12.26 -19.02 21.69
CA VAL A 68 12.82 -18.51 20.43
C VAL A 68 13.66 -19.61 19.79
N TYR A 69 13.32 -19.97 18.56
CA TYR A 69 14.08 -20.96 17.79
C TYR A 69 14.71 -20.30 16.58
N GLN A 70 16.04 -20.36 16.50
CA GLN A 70 16.82 -19.87 15.37
C GLN A 70 17.60 -21.03 14.78
N TYR A 71 17.59 -21.12 13.45
CA TYR A 71 18.38 -22.08 12.73
C TYR A 71 18.98 -21.46 11.49
N VAL A 72 20.27 -21.65 11.28
CA VAL A 72 21.07 -20.86 10.35
C VAL A 72 22.00 -21.75 9.53
N TRP A 73 22.10 -21.46 8.24
CA TRP A 73 22.95 -22.11 7.25
C TRP A 73 23.93 -21.10 6.65
N SER A 74 25.19 -21.46 6.54
CA SER A 74 26.18 -20.65 5.85
C SER A 74 25.89 -20.58 4.35
N TRP A 75 25.66 -19.39 3.79
CA TRP A 75 25.49 -19.16 2.36
C TRP A 75 26.82 -18.88 1.66
N ILE A 76 27.59 -17.93 2.18
CA ILE A 76 28.91 -17.55 1.66
C ILE A 76 29.88 -17.55 2.84
N ILE A 77 30.95 -18.32 2.73
CA ILE A 77 32.03 -18.37 3.72
C ILE A 77 33.31 -17.88 3.04
N ASN A 78 33.76 -16.69 3.43
CA ASN A 78 35.12 -16.23 3.22
C ASN A 78 35.82 -16.12 4.58
N ASN A 79 37.16 -16.12 4.60
CA ASN A 79 37.94 -16.13 5.84
C ASN A 79 37.58 -15.01 6.83
N ASP A 80 37.16 -13.84 6.31
CA ASP A 80 36.82 -12.66 7.12
C ASP A 80 35.32 -12.32 7.10
N PHE A 81 34.51 -13.07 6.33
CA PHE A 81 33.10 -12.73 6.08
C PHE A 81 32.26 -14.00 5.98
N SER A 82 31.38 -14.22 6.97
CA SER A 82 30.32 -15.23 6.91
C SER A 82 28.97 -14.56 6.65
N LEU A 83 28.31 -14.97 5.57
CA LEU A 83 26.91 -14.62 5.33
C LEU A 83 26.05 -15.84 5.57
N GLU A 84 25.18 -15.71 6.54
CA GLU A 84 24.35 -16.75 7.08
C GLU A 84 22.87 -16.53 6.70
N PHE A 85 22.20 -17.60 6.27
CA PHE A 85 20.79 -17.64 5.90
C PHE A 85 20.06 -18.61 6.80
N GLY A 86 19.01 -18.15 7.46
CA GLY A 86 18.30 -18.99 8.40
C GLY A 86 16.81 -18.73 8.42
N TYR A 87 16.19 -19.23 9.47
CA TYR A 87 14.87 -18.78 9.86
C TYR A 87 14.83 -18.61 11.37
N LEU A 88 14.05 -17.62 11.79
CA LEU A 88 13.83 -17.29 13.19
C LEU A 88 12.34 -17.39 13.48
N ILE A 89 12.00 -18.24 14.45
CA ILE A 89 10.64 -18.40 14.96
C ILE A 89 10.61 -17.80 16.37
N ASP A 90 10.08 -16.59 16.42
CA ASP A 90 9.78 -15.79 17.59
C ASP A 90 8.25 -15.58 17.70
N PRO A 91 7.75 -14.97 18.79
CA PRO A 91 6.32 -14.71 18.89
C PRO A 91 5.81 -13.74 17.81
N LEU A 92 6.62 -12.74 17.41
CA LEU A 92 6.31 -11.78 16.34
C LEU A 92 6.06 -12.45 14.98
N THR A 93 6.93 -13.38 14.58
CA THR A 93 6.81 -14.18 13.34
C THR A 93 5.59 -15.06 13.38
N SER A 94 5.27 -15.65 14.53
CA SER A 94 4.08 -16.50 14.67
C SER A 94 2.80 -15.69 14.44
N ILE A 95 2.70 -14.47 14.99
CA ILE A 95 1.58 -13.54 14.79
C ILE A 95 1.46 -13.16 13.30
N MET A 96 2.57 -12.69 12.74
CA MET A 96 2.59 -12.18 11.36
C MET A 96 2.31 -13.29 10.35
N SER A 97 2.84 -14.49 10.55
CA SER A 97 2.62 -15.63 9.63
C SER A 97 1.16 -16.07 9.58
N ILE A 98 0.46 -16.13 10.72
CA ILE A 98 -0.99 -16.40 10.75
C ILE A 98 -1.74 -15.29 10.03
N LEU A 99 -1.41 -14.02 10.30
CA LEU A 99 -2.11 -12.89 9.74
C LEU A 99 -1.98 -12.83 8.21
N ILE A 100 -0.76 -13.04 7.69
CA ILE A 100 -0.49 -13.06 6.25
C ILE A 100 -1.22 -14.24 5.58
N THR A 101 -1.18 -15.43 6.17
CA THR A 101 -1.80 -16.63 5.56
C THR A 101 -3.32 -16.56 5.61
N THR A 102 -3.93 -16.14 6.72
CA THR A 102 -5.39 -16.00 6.86
C THR A 102 -5.96 -14.95 5.91
N VAL A 103 -5.41 -13.74 5.89
CA VAL A 103 -5.83 -12.68 4.95
C VAL A 103 -5.53 -13.09 3.51
N GLY A 104 -4.38 -13.72 3.26
CA GLY A 104 -3.98 -14.24 1.95
C GLY A 104 -4.99 -15.23 1.37
N ILE A 105 -5.44 -16.21 2.17
CA ILE A 105 -6.45 -17.20 1.74
C ILE A 105 -7.78 -16.52 1.42
N MET A 106 -8.24 -15.60 2.28
CA MET A 106 -9.49 -14.86 2.06
C MET A 106 -9.44 -14.05 0.76
N VAL A 107 -8.30 -13.40 0.48
CA VAL A 107 -8.10 -12.64 -0.76
C VAL A 107 -8.01 -13.55 -1.99
N LEU A 108 -7.34 -14.71 -1.91
CA LEU A 108 -7.26 -15.65 -3.03
C LEU A 108 -8.65 -16.20 -3.39
N ILE A 109 -9.45 -16.60 -2.40
CA ILE A 109 -10.84 -17.05 -2.61
C ILE A 109 -11.68 -15.92 -3.23
N TYR A 110 -11.58 -14.70 -2.68
CA TYR A 110 -12.28 -13.53 -3.22
C TYR A 110 -11.92 -13.26 -4.68
N SER A 111 -10.63 -13.42 -5.03
CA SER A 111 -10.12 -13.08 -6.36
C SER A 111 -10.60 -14.00 -7.48
N ASP A 112 -11.09 -15.20 -7.17
CA ASP A 112 -11.55 -16.17 -8.18
C ASP A 112 -12.72 -15.59 -9.01
N ASN A 113 -13.79 -15.12 -8.36
CA ASN A 113 -14.90 -14.50 -9.08
C ASN A 113 -14.60 -13.06 -9.50
N TYR A 114 -13.89 -12.28 -8.67
CA TYR A 114 -13.59 -10.88 -9.01
C TYR A 114 -12.80 -10.77 -10.33
N MET A 115 -11.88 -11.71 -10.59
CA MET A 115 -11.06 -11.74 -11.81
C MET A 115 -11.59 -12.69 -12.89
N ALA A 116 -12.74 -13.35 -12.70
CA ALA A 116 -13.22 -14.41 -13.60
C ALA A 116 -13.40 -13.96 -15.07
N HIS A 117 -13.76 -12.68 -15.25
CA HIS A 117 -13.99 -12.06 -16.55
C HIS A 117 -12.71 -11.49 -17.19
N ASP A 118 -11.61 -11.40 -16.44
CA ASP A 118 -10.35 -10.84 -16.92
C ASP A 118 -9.52 -11.90 -17.68
N GLN A 119 -8.98 -11.52 -18.83
CA GLN A 119 -8.16 -12.41 -19.66
C GLN A 119 -6.83 -12.82 -18.98
N SER A 120 -6.32 -11.96 -18.09
CA SER A 120 -5.03 -12.12 -17.41
C SER A 120 -5.14 -12.79 -16.04
N TYR A 121 -6.16 -13.62 -15.84
CA TYR A 121 -6.46 -14.33 -14.59
C TYR A 121 -5.24 -15.09 -14.02
N LEU A 122 -4.56 -15.90 -14.82
CA LEU A 122 -3.42 -16.72 -14.35
C LEU A 122 -2.25 -15.87 -13.88
N ARG A 123 -1.96 -14.78 -14.58
CA ARG A 123 -0.89 -13.84 -14.22
C ARG A 123 -1.17 -13.19 -12.87
N PHE A 124 -2.43 -12.87 -12.59
CA PHE A 124 -2.86 -12.32 -11.31
C PHE A 124 -2.56 -13.29 -10.16
N PHE A 125 -2.99 -14.55 -10.26
CA PHE A 125 -2.73 -15.57 -9.25
C PHE A 125 -1.23 -15.86 -9.06
N ALA A 126 -0.44 -15.86 -10.14
CA ALA A 126 1.01 -16.01 -10.03
C ALA A 126 1.65 -14.87 -9.22
N TYR A 127 1.28 -13.61 -9.52
CA TYR A 127 1.81 -12.46 -8.78
C TYR A 127 1.36 -12.42 -7.33
N MET A 128 0.11 -12.79 -7.05
CA MET A 128 -0.41 -12.86 -5.68
C MET A 128 0.32 -13.93 -4.86
N SER A 129 0.52 -15.12 -5.40
CA SER A 129 1.24 -16.19 -4.71
C SER A 129 2.71 -15.83 -4.47
N PHE A 130 3.42 -15.25 -5.45
CA PHE A 130 4.79 -14.78 -5.26
C PHE A 130 4.89 -13.70 -4.18
N PHE A 131 3.93 -12.78 -4.15
CA PHE A 131 3.89 -11.73 -3.15
C PHE A 131 3.67 -12.31 -1.74
N ILE A 132 2.74 -13.25 -1.56
CA ILE A 132 2.52 -13.94 -0.28
C ILE A 132 3.77 -14.72 0.15
N THR A 133 4.39 -15.47 -0.76
CA THR A 133 5.67 -16.16 -0.51
C THR A 133 6.76 -15.21 -0.04
N SER A 134 6.93 -14.07 -0.74
CA SER A 134 7.96 -13.10 -0.37
C SER A 134 7.71 -12.47 1.00
N MET A 135 6.45 -12.24 1.36
CA MET A 135 6.09 -11.69 2.67
C MET A 135 6.28 -12.71 3.80
N VAL A 136 5.90 -13.98 3.59
CA VAL A 136 6.18 -15.05 4.56
C VAL A 136 7.69 -15.19 4.77
N GLY A 137 8.47 -15.15 3.68
CA GLY A 137 9.94 -15.18 3.74
C GLY A 137 10.55 -14.00 4.50
N LEU A 138 10.01 -12.79 4.31
CA LEU A 138 10.41 -11.58 5.04
C LEU A 138 10.22 -11.76 6.55
N VAL A 139 9.07 -12.29 6.96
CA VAL A 139 8.75 -12.49 8.37
C VAL A 139 9.65 -13.54 9.00
N THR A 140 9.87 -14.67 8.34
CA THR A 140 10.69 -15.78 8.87
C THR A 140 12.19 -15.51 8.89
N SER A 141 12.66 -14.38 8.35
CA SER A 141 14.08 -14.06 8.25
C SER A 141 14.82 -14.06 9.59
N SER A 142 16.04 -14.57 9.62
CA SER A 142 16.91 -14.53 10.82
C SER A 142 17.84 -13.33 10.85
N ASN A 143 18.19 -12.77 9.69
CA ASN A 143 19.27 -11.77 9.56
C ASN A 143 18.79 -10.50 8.81
N LEU A 144 19.47 -9.37 9.04
CA LEU A 144 19.14 -8.08 8.39
C LEU A 144 19.21 -8.12 6.86
N ILE A 145 20.23 -8.79 6.30
CA ILE A 145 20.35 -8.97 4.84
C ILE A 145 19.20 -9.82 4.30
N GLN A 146 18.79 -10.86 5.03
CA GLN A 146 17.70 -11.71 4.61
C GLN A 146 16.38 -10.94 4.60
N ILE A 147 16.13 -10.06 5.59
CA ILE A 147 15.02 -9.09 5.51
C ILE A 147 15.15 -8.30 4.21
N TYR A 148 16.31 -7.69 3.94
CA TYR A 148 16.50 -6.83 2.76
C TYR A 148 16.19 -7.54 1.43
N ILE A 149 16.58 -8.81 1.28
CA ILE A 149 16.29 -9.59 0.06
C ILE A 149 14.79 -9.78 -0.12
N PHE A 150 14.09 -10.24 0.92
CA PHE A 150 12.64 -10.39 0.84
C PHE A 150 11.90 -9.05 0.79
N TRP A 151 12.47 -7.99 1.35
CA TRP A 151 11.97 -6.61 1.31
C TRP A 151 11.91 -6.06 -0.11
N GLU A 152 12.99 -6.30 -0.87
CA GLU A 152 13.05 -5.97 -2.28
C GLU A 152 12.10 -6.82 -3.12
N LEU A 153 11.99 -8.13 -2.83
CA LEU A 153 11.06 -9.03 -3.52
C LEU A 153 9.61 -8.59 -3.31
N VAL A 154 9.20 -8.29 -2.07
CA VAL A 154 7.87 -7.72 -1.76
C VAL A 154 7.65 -6.43 -2.55
N GLY A 155 8.67 -5.56 -2.66
CA GLY A 155 8.64 -4.35 -3.48
C GLY A 155 8.42 -4.63 -4.96
N MET A 156 9.16 -5.57 -5.54
CA MET A 156 9.04 -5.97 -6.95
C MET A 156 7.65 -6.52 -7.27
N TRP A 157 7.14 -7.44 -6.45
CA TRP A 157 5.82 -8.02 -6.67
C TRP A 157 4.70 -6.99 -6.47
N SER A 158 4.85 -6.06 -5.52
CA SER A 158 3.91 -4.93 -5.37
C SER A 158 3.86 -4.03 -6.61
N TYR A 159 5.02 -3.77 -7.25
CA TYR A 159 5.09 -3.00 -8.49
C TYR A 159 4.31 -3.67 -9.63
N LEU A 160 4.51 -4.99 -9.81
CA LEU A 160 3.80 -5.77 -10.83
C LEU A 160 2.29 -5.86 -10.56
N LEU A 161 1.91 -5.93 -9.29
CA LEU A 161 0.53 -5.99 -8.83
C LEU A 161 -0.22 -4.65 -9.02
N ILE A 162 0.40 -3.53 -8.65
CA ILE A 162 -0.17 -2.18 -8.89
C ILE A 162 -0.29 -1.92 -10.40
N GLY A 163 0.74 -2.28 -11.16
CA GLY A 163 0.79 -2.16 -12.62
C GLY A 163 0.04 -3.24 -13.39
N PHE A 164 -0.85 -4.01 -12.75
CA PHE A 164 -1.48 -5.17 -13.39
C PHE A 164 -2.22 -4.81 -14.69
N TRP A 165 -2.97 -3.70 -14.68
CA TRP A 165 -3.60 -3.13 -15.87
C TRP A 165 -2.72 -2.05 -16.52
N PHE A 166 -1.49 -2.44 -16.91
CA PHE A 166 -0.47 -1.58 -17.52
C PHE A 166 -0.92 -0.84 -18.80
N THR A 167 -2.02 -1.25 -19.43
CA THR A 167 -2.60 -0.54 -20.58
C THR A 167 -3.18 0.82 -20.20
N ARG A 168 -3.48 1.06 -18.91
CA ARG A 168 -3.94 2.35 -18.41
C ARG A 168 -2.73 3.20 -18.01
N PRO A 169 -2.56 4.41 -18.58
CA PRO A 169 -1.41 5.27 -18.26
C PRO A 169 -1.36 5.67 -16.78
N LEU A 170 -2.52 5.82 -16.14
CA LEU A 170 -2.61 6.13 -14.72
C LEU A 170 -2.05 5.00 -13.84
N ALA A 171 -2.35 3.75 -14.18
CA ALA A 171 -1.84 2.59 -13.44
C ALA A 171 -0.33 2.41 -13.66
N ALA A 172 0.17 2.66 -14.88
CA ALA A 172 1.60 2.65 -15.18
C ALA A 172 2.37 3.74 -14.41
N ASN A 173 1.83 4.97 -14.37
CA ASN A 173 2.45 6.04 -13.59
C ASN A 173 2.39 5.77 -12.08
N ALA A 174 1.29 5.18 -11.59
CA ALA A 174 1.13 4.81 -10.19
C ALA A 174 2.12 3.73 -9.75
N CYS A 175 2.32 2.68 -10.56
CA CYS A 175 3.28 1.62 -10.22
C CYS A 175 4.72 2.15 -10.21
N GLN A 176 5.11 2.97 -11.20
CA GLN A 176 6.44 3.59 -11.22
C GLN A 176 6.65 4.49 -10.00
N LYS A 177 5.66 5.34 -9.67
CA LYS A 177 5.73 6.20 -8.49
C LYS A 177 5.93 5.38 -7.22
N ALA A 178 5.14 4.33 -7.03
CA ALA A 178 5.25 3.45 -5.86
C ALA A 178 6.60 2.73 -5.78
N PHE A 179 7.13 2.26 -6.90
CA PHE A 179 8.42 1.59 -6.90
C PHE A 179 9.55 2.56 -6.54
N VAL A 180 9.58 3.75 -7.16
CA VAL A 180 10.63 4.75 -6.93
C VAL A 180 10.59 5.27 -5.49
N THR A 181 9.41 5.60 -4.95
CA THR A 181 9.31 6.09 -3.56
C THR A 181 9.76 5.04 -2.55
N ASN A 182 9.42 3.77 -2.77
CA ASN A 182 9.88 2.68 -1.90
C ASN A 182 11.39 2.48 -2.03
N ARG A 183 11.94 2.55 -3.25
CA ARG A 183 13.38 2.37 -3.49
C ARG A 183 14.25 3.43 -2.83
N VAL A 184 13.75 4.67 -2.66
CA VAL A 184 14.45 5.69 -1.88
C VAL A 184 14.59 5.26 -0.41
N GLY A 185 13.54 4.68 0.18
CA GLY A 185 13.61 4.12 1.54
C GLY A 185 14.47 2.86 1.61
N ASP A 186 14.35 1.97 0.63
CA ASP A 186 15.15 0.74 0.54
C ASP A 186 16.65 1.06 0.45
N PHE A 187 17.04 2.12 -0.27
CA PHE A 187 18.42 2.61 -0.29
C PHE A 187 18.90 3.07 1.10
N GLY A 188 18.05 3.78 1.85
CA GLY A 188 18.32 4.14 3.24
C GLY A 188 18.50 2.89 4.12
N LEU A 189 17.61 1.90 3.99
CA LEU A 189 17.68 0.64 4.71
C LEU A 189 19.01 -0.08 4.45
N LEU A 190 19.42 -0.17 3.18
CA LEU A 190 20.70 -0.81 2.79
C LEU A 190 21.89 -0.11 3.45
N LEU A 191 21.95 1.23 3.38
CA LEU A 191 23.02 2.00 4.02
C LEU A 191 23.02 1.82 5.54
N GLY A 192 21.84 1.75 6.16
CA GLY A 192 21.71 1.46 7.59
C GLY A 192 22.26 0.08 7.95
N ILE A 193 21.92 -0.97 7.18
CA ILE A 193 22.41 -2.34 7.39
C ILE A 193 23.94 -2.39 7.28
N LEU A 194 24.52 -1.76 6.25
CA LEU A 194 25.96 -1.69 6.06
C LEU A 194 26.65 -0.88 7.18
N GLY A 195 26.02 0.19 7.65
CA GLY A 195 26.52 1.00 8.76
C GLY A 195 26.57 0.23 10.08
N PHE A 196 25.52 -0.52 10.42
CA PHE A 196 25.53 -1.38 11.61
C PHE A 196 26.53 -2.53 11.48
N TYR A 197 26.65 -3.13 10.30
CA TYR A 197 27.66 -4.15 10.07
C TYR A 197 29.09 -3.63 10.25
N TRP A 198 29.37 -2.39 9.82
CA TRP A 198 30.67 -1.77 10.09
C TRP A 198 30.97 -1.69 11.59
N ILE A 199 29.94 -1.39 12.41
CA ILE A 199 30.10 -1.21 13.86
C ILE A 199 30.20 -2.57 14.58
N THR A 200 29.32 -3.52 14.28
CA THR A 200 29.18 -4.77 15.05
C THR A 200 29.87 -5.97 14.42
N GLY A 201 30.09 -5.97 13.10
CA GLY A 201 30.64 -7.10 12.36
C GLY A 201 29.69 -8.29 12.16
N SER A 202 28.42 -8.21 12.61
CA SER A 202 27.42 -9.27 12.45
C SER A 202 26.10 -8.75 11.86
N PHE A 203 25.42 -9.58 11.08
CA PHE A 203 24.08 -9.32 10.52
C PHE A 203 22.95 -10.01 11.29
N GLU A 204 23.28 -10.86 12.26
CA GLU A 204 22.32 -11.61 13.05
C GLU A 204 21.69 -10.72 14.12
N PHE A 205 20.38 -10.84 14.37
CA PHE A 205 19.71 -9.96 15.33
C PHE A 205 20.27 -10.08 16.74
N GLN A 206 20.49 -11.31 17.23
CA GLN A 206 20.94 -11.56 18.60
C GLN A 206 22.34 -10.99 18.86
N ASP A 207 23.30 -11.38 18.03
CA ASP A 207 24.68 -10.88 18.10
C ASP A 207 24.75 -9.36 17.95
N LEU A 208 23.98 -8.80 17.00
CA LEU A 208 23.95 -7.37 16.76
C LEU A 208 23.49 -6.63 18.02
N PHE A 209 22.41 -7.09 18.68
CA PHE A 209 21.92 -6.43 19.89
C PHE A 209 22.91 -6.55 21.06
N GLU A 210 23.54 -7.70 21.24
CA GLU A 210 24.49 -7.93 22.34
C GLU A 210 25.78 -7.10 22.16
N ILE A 211 26.41 -7.18 20.99
CA ILE A 211 27.64 -6.45 20.68
C ILE A 211 27.40 -4.94 20.75
N PHE A 212 26.30 -4.47 20.18
CA PHE A 212 25.96 -3.05 20.17
C PHE A 212 25.75 -2.50 21.58
N ASN A 213 25.06 -3.23 22.46
CA ASN A 213 24.89 -2.84 23.86
C ASN A 213 26.23 -2.71 24.59
N ASN A 214 27.15 -3.67 24.39
CA ASN A 214 28.48 -3.64 24.99
C ASN A 214 29.33 -2.47 24.48
N LEU A 215 29.27 -2.17 23.19
CA LEU A 215 29.99 -1.06 22.58
C LEU A 215 29.52 0.31 23.09
N ILE A 216 28.22 0.46 23.33
CA ILE A 216 27.64 1.70 23.88
C ILE A 216 27.94 1.82 25.36
N SER A 217 27.86 0.75 26.15
CA SER A 217 28.21 0.81 27.57
C SER A 217 29.68 1.20 27.79
N ASN A 218 30.56 0.80 26.88
CA ASN A 218 31.98 1.17 26.89
C ASN A 218 32.28 2.54 26.26
N ASN A 219 31.29 3.22 25.65
CA ASN A 219 31.45 4.48 24.90
C ASN A 219 32.48 4.40 23.76
N GLU A 220 32.64 3.24 23.11
CA GLU A 220 33.62 3.05 22.03
C GLU A 220 33.15 3.61 20.69
N VAL A 221 31.84 3.86 20.54
CA VAL A 221 31.23 4.28 19.26
C VAL A 221 30.68 5.70 19.37
N ASN A 222 30.86 6.48 18.30
CA ASN A 222 30.31 7.83 18.21
C ASN A 222 28.77 7.79 18.13
N PHE A 223 28.11 8.37 19.13
CA PHE A 223 26.64 8.44 19.20
C PHE A 223 26.01 9.08 17.96
N LEU A 224 26.61 10.13 17.38
CA LEU A 224 26.08 10.78 16.17
C LEU A 224 26.05 9.82 14.97
N PHE A 225 27.12 9.05 14.78
CA PHE A 225 27.21 8.10 13.69
C PHE A 225 26.15 7.00 13.84
N VAL A 226 26.00 6.45 15.05
CA VAL A 226 24.99 5.45 15.40
C VAL A 226 23.57 5.98 15.14
N THR A 227 23.28 7.21 15.56
CA THR A 227 21.97 7.82 15.31
C THR A 227 21.69 7.97 13.82
N LEU A 228 22.69 8.33 13.01
CA LEU A 228 22.56 8.42 11.55
C LEU A 228 22.28 7.04 10.93
N CYS A 229 23.00 6.00 11.35
CA CYS A 229 22.74 4.62 10.92
C CYS A 229 21.32 4.16 11.28
N ALA A 230 20.85 4.48 12.50
CA ALA A 230 19.50 4.15 12.95
C ALA A 230 18.41 4.91 12.15
N VAL A 231 18.62 6.19 11.84
CA VAL A 231 17.72 6.97 10.98
C VAL A 231 17.66 6.39 9.56
N LEU A 232 18.79 5.95 9.02
CA LEU A 232 18.86 5.30 7.71
C LEU A 232 18.11 3.95 7.70
N LEU A 233 18.28 3.11 8.73
CA LEU A 233 17.47 1.89 8.89
C LEU A 233 15.96 2.22 8.95
N PHE A 234 15.60 3.24 9.71
CA PHE A 234 14.21 3.67 9.85
C PHE A 234 13.62 4.22 8.54
N ALA A 235 14.43 4.82 7.66
CA ALA A 235 13.97 5.32 6.37
C ALA A 235 13.33 4.22 5.49
N GLY A 236 13.79 2.98 5.60
CA GLY A 236 13.13 1.83 4.97
C GLY A 236 11.70 1.64 5.46
N ALA A 237 11.53 1.59 6.78
CA ALA A 237 10.22 1.44 7.41
C ALA A 237 9.28 2.60 7.05
N VAL A 238 9.78 3.84 7.02
CA VAL A 238 9.01 5.04 6.61
C VAL A 238 8.42 4.87 5.21
N ALA A 239 9.19 4.36 4.25
CA ALA A 239 8.73 4.21 2.88
C ALA A 239 7.64 3.14 2.73
N LYS A 240 7.87 1.92 3.25
CA LYS A 240 6.91 0.81 3.12
C LYS A 240 5.65 1.03 3.93
N SER A 241 5.75 1.60 5.14
CA SER A 241 4.57 1.90 5.97
C SER A 241 3.86 3.21 5.58
N ALA A 242 4.30 3.87 4.48
CA ALA A 242 3.74 5.11 3.96
C ALA A 242 3.65 6.21 5.02
N GLN A 243 4.73 6.39 5.77
CA GLN A 243 4.87 7.47 6.74
C GLN A 243 5.34 8.75 6.03
N PHE A 244 5.19 9.88 6.70
CA PHE A 244 5.70 11.16 6.25
C PHE A 244 7.23 11.08 6.31
N PRO A 245 7.95 11.44 5.24
CA PRO A 245 7.45 12.12 4.03
C PRO A 245 7.02 11.19 2.88
N LEU A 246 7.46 9.93 2.85
CA LEU A 246 7.32 8.99 1.72
C LEU A 246 5.94 8.27 1.60
N HIS A 247 4.84 8.98 1.82
CA HIS A 247 3.47 8.42 1.83
C HIS A 247 2.73 8.52 0.47
N VAL A 248 3.23 9.33 -0.45
CA VAL A 248 2.54 9.76 -1.69
C VAL A 248 2.10 8.61 -2.60
N TRP A 249 2.75 7.45 -2.52
CA TRP A 249 2.44 6.32 -3.36
C TRP A 249 1.17 5.56 -2.96
N LEU A 250 0.79 5.60 -1.68
CA LEU A 250 -0.27 4.77 -1.11
C LEU A 250 -1.65 5.03 -1.74
N PRO A 251 -2.08 6.30 -1.97
CA PRO A 251 -3.37 6.57 -2.60
C PRO A 251 -3.41 6.21 -4.08
N ASP A 252 -2.27 6.29 -4.78
CA ASP A 252 -2.17 5.96 -6.20
C ASP A 252 -2.08 4.44 -6.43
N ALA A 253 -1.61 3.67 -5.43
CA ALA A 253 -1.68 2.20 -5.46
C ALA A 253 -3.13 1.68 -5.58
N MET A 254 -4.13 2.51 -5.32
CA MET A 254 -5.55 2.18 -5.49
C MET A 254 -5.98 2.03 -6.96
N GLU A 255 -5.13 2.39 -7.93
CA GLU A 255 -5.40 2.08 -9.34
C GLU A 255 -5.36 0.58 -9.65
N GLY A 256 -4.70 -0.21 -8.79
CA GLY A 256 -4.70 -1.67 -8.87
C GLY A 256 -6.09 -2.29 -8.60
N PRO A 257 -6.28 -3.56 -8.97
CA PRO A 257 -7.50 -4.31 -8.63
C PRO A 257 -7.70 -4.42 -7.11
N THR A 258 -8.95 -4.44 -6.68
CA THR A 258 -9.33 -4.35 -5.26
C THR A 258 -8.78 -5.46 -4.36
N PRO A 259 -8.63 -6.74 -4.79
CA PRO A 259 -8.10 -7.78 -3.91
C PRO A 259 -6.64 -7.51 -3.53
N ILE A 260 -5.88 -6.87 -4.43
CA ILE A 260 -4.49 -6.46 -4.16
C ILE A 260 -4.46 -5.38 -3.08
N SER A 261 -5.34 -4.39 -3.16
CA SER A 261 -5.45 -3.35 -2.13
C SER A 261 -5.74 -3.96 -0.76
N ALA A 262 -6.64 -4.94 -0.67
CA ALA A 262 -6.90 -5.64 0.58
C ALA A 262 -5.63 -6.31 1.13
N LEU A 263 -4.86 -7.03 0.31
CA LEU A 263 -3.66 -7.72 0.76
C LEU A 263 -2.52 -6.76 1.17
N ILE A 264 -2.23 -5.76 0.33
CA ILE A 264 -1.14 -4.79 0.52
C ILE A 264 -1.36 -3.96 1.79
N HIS A 265 -2.58 -3.46 2.00
CA HIS A 265 -2.87 -2.50 3.09
C HIS A 265 -3.28 -3.14 4.41
N ALA A 266 -3.81 -4.36 4.40
CA ALA A 266 -4.21 -5.04 5.63
C ALA A 266 -3.04 -5.74 6.31
N ALA A 267 -2.28 -6.54 5.56
CA ALA A 267 -1.48 -7.61 6.16
C ALA A 267 0.01 -7.62 5.80
N THR A 268 0.39 -7.02 4.68
CA THR A 268 1.68 -7.37 4.05
C THR A 268 2.62 -6.18 3.91
N MET A 269 2.68 -5.53 2.75
CA MET A 269 3.68 -4.53 2.40
C MET A 269 3.76 -3.40 3.43
N VAL A 270 2.61 -2.92 3.87
CA VAL A 270 2.56 -1.77 4.77
C VAL A 270 2.85 -2.19 6.23
N ALA A 271 2.49 -3.42 6.58
CA ALA A 271 2.84 -4.03 7.86
C ALA A 271 4.33 -4.41 7.95
N ALA A 272 5.02 -4.64 6.82
CA ALA A 272 6.46 -4.92 6.79
C ALA A 272 7.30 -3.79 7.42
N GLY A 273 6.88 -2.53 7.25
CA GLY A 273 7.51 -1.39 7.90
C GLY A 273 7.42 -1.45 9.43
N ILE A 274 6.23 -1.76 9.95
CA ILE A 274 5.99 -1.90 11.39
C ILE A 274 6.72 -3.13 11.94
N PHE A 275 6.70 -4.24 11.21
CA PHE A 275 7.42 -5.45 11.56
C PHE A 275 8.93 -5.23 11.71
N LEU A 276 9.56 -4.52 10.76
CA LEU A 276 10.98 -4.19 10.84
C LEU A 276 11.31 -3.38 12.10
N VAL A 277 10.48 -2.38 12.40
CA VAL A 277 10.68 -1.52 13.58
C VAL A 277 10.44 -2.30 14.86
N ALA A 278 9.40 -3.12 14.92
CA ALA A 278 9.09 -3.98 16.06
C ALA A 278 10.23 -4.97 16.34
N ARG A 279 10.83 -5.54 15.30
CA ARG A 279 11.99 -6.44 15.41
C ARG A 279 13.27 -5.73 15.85
N LEU A 280 13.48 -4.50 15.40
CA LEU A 280 14.65 -3.67 15.76
C LEU A 280 14.41 -2.80 17.00
N LEU A 281 13.29 -2.97 17.69
CA LEU A 281 12.95 -2.23 18.89
C LEU A 281 14.01 -2.35 20.00
N PRO A 282 14.65 -3.53 20.25
CA PRO A 282 15.76 -3.63 21.19
C PRO A 282 16.93 -2.70 20.86
N LEU A 283 17.24 -2.50 19.58
CA LEU A 283 18.28 -1.60 19.12
C LEU A 283 17.86 -0.13 19.30
N PHE A 284 16.62 0.21 18.96
CA PHE A 284 16.13 1.59 19.02
C PHE A 284 15.97 2.12 20.43
N ILE A 285 15.63 1.28 21.40
CA ILE A 285 15.51 1.69 22.82
C ILE A 285 16.82 2.27 23.36
N VAL A 286 17.94 1.70 22.95
CA VAL A 286 19.28 2.11 23.39
C VAL A 286 19.66 3.48 22.82
N ILE A 287 18.95 3.95 21.79
CA ILE A 287 19.17 5.22 21.10
C ILE A 287 17.94 6.13 21.29
N PRO A 288 17.81 6.88 22.39
CA PRO A 288 16.59 7.66 22.67
C PRO A 288 16.18 8.66 21.58
N SER A 289 17.16 9.19 20.81
CA SER A 289 16.90 10.14 19.72
C SER A 289 16.12 9.51 18.56
N ILE A 290 16.32 8.22 18.24
CA ILE A 290 15.56 7.57 17.16
C ILE A 290 14.13 7.30 17.60
N MET A 291 13.90 6.92 18.87
CA MET A 291 12.56 6.71 19.43
C MET A 291 11.72 7.99 19.35
N ASN A 292 12.32 9.13 19.72
CA ASN A 292 11.66 10.44 19.61
C ASN A 292 11.40 10.85 18.16
N LEU A 293 12.30 10.52 17.23
CA LEU A 293 12.12 10.79 15.80
C LEU A 293 10.99 9.93 15.20
N ILE A 294 10.92 8.66 15.61
CA ILE A 294 9.85 7.74 15.26
C ILE A 294 8.49 8.29 15.73
N SER A 295 8.38 8.67 17.01
CA SER A 295 7.12 9.17 17.58
C SER A 295 6.69 10.49 16.94
N LEU A 296 7.64 11.39 16.64
CA LEU A 296 7.38 12.65 15.92
C LEU A 296 6.85 12.41 14.50
N ILE A 297 7.48 11.53 13.73
CA ILE A 297 7.03 11.23 12.37
C ILE A 297 5.65 10.56 12.41
N ALA A 298 5.44 9.66 13.38
CA ALA A 298 4.17 8.97 13.55
C ALA A 298 3.01 9.91 13.92
N ILE A 299 3.20 10.90 14.81
CA ILE A 299 2.10 11.82 15.15
C ILE A 299 1.73 12.72 13.96
N ILE A 300 2.71 13.13 13.16
CA ILE A 300 2.49 13.89 11.92
C ILE A 300 1.67 13.05 10.93
N THR A 301 1.95 11.75 10.80
CA THR A 301 1.24 10.88 9.84
C THR A 301 -0.17 10.55 10.26
N VAL A 302 -0.41 10.34 11.56
CA VAL A 302 -1.76 10.16 12.10
C VAL A 302 -2.64 11.35 11.70
N LEU A 303 -2.15 12.57 11.90
CA LEU A 303 -2.88 13.80 11.57
C LEU A 303 -3.04 14.00 10.06
N LEU A 304 -1.97 13.83 9.27
CA LEU A 304 -2.01 13.99 7.83
C LEU A 304 -2.98 12.98 7.19
N GLY A 305 -2.88 11.69 7.53
CA GLY A 305 -3.78 10.66 6.99
C GLY A 305 -5.26 10.96 7.28
N ALA A 306 -5.57 11.37 8.52
CA ALA A 306 -6.94 11.68 8.91
C ALA A 306 -7.51 12.90 8.17
N THR A 307 -6.74 13.98 8.02
CA THR A 307 -7.18 15.19 7.32
C THR A 307 -7.34 14.97 5.82
N LEU A 308 -6.46 14.18 5.20
CA LEU A 308 -6.53 13.86 3.76
C LEU A 308 -7.75 13.00 3.40
N ALA A 309 -8.23 12.15 4.31
CA ALA A 309 -9.41 11.31 4.07
C ALA A 309 -10.74 12.09 4.02
N LEU A 310 -10.81 13.30 4.60
CA LEU A 310 -12.07 14.03 4.84
C LEU A 310 -12.85 14.43 3.58
N ALA A 311 -12.17 14.85 2.51
CA ALA A 311 -12.79 15.33 1.28
C ALA A 311 -12.64 14.37 0.09
N GLN A 312 -12.02 13.19 0.31
CA GLN A 312 -11.80 12.23 -0.77
C GLN A 312 -13.13 11.72 -1.34
N GLN A 313 -13.21 11.58 -2.67
CA GLN A 313 -14.41 11.10 -3.39
C GLN A 313 -14.34 9.61 -3.73
N ASP A 314 -13.15 9.06 -3.93
CA ASP A 314 -12.98 7.65 -4.26
C ASP A 314 -13.01 6.79 -2.99
N ILE A 315 -13.85 5.75 -2.97
CA ILE A 315 -14.00 4.85 -1.80
C ILE A 315 -12.66 4.20 -1.40
N LYS A 316 -11.89 3.71 -2.39
CA LYS A 316 -10.60 3.06 -2.17
C LYS A 316 -9.54 4.02 -1.64
N ARG A 317 -9.44 5.23 -2.20
CA ARG A 317 -8.45 6.22 -1.76
C ARG A 317 -8.77 6.74 -0.36
N GLY A 318 -10.05 6.91 -0.03
CA GLY A 318 -10.47 7.20 1.35
C GLY A 318 -10.01 6.12 2.32
N LEU A 319 -10.17 4.84 1.94
CA LEU A 319 -9.67 3.72 2.73
C LEU A 319 -8.14 3.68 2.82
N ALA A 320 -7.40 4.05 1.78
CA ALA A 320 -5.94 4.14 1.81
C ALA A 320 -5.42 5.24 2.77
N TYR A 321 -6.01 6.44 2.77
CA TYR A 321 -5.62 7.46 3.76
C TYR A 321 -5.96 7.04 5.19
N SER A 322 -7.05 6.29 5.37
CA SER A 322 -7.37 5.72 6.65
C SER A 322 -6.48 4.56 7.09
N THR A 323 -5.66 3.98 6.21
CA THR A 323 -4.62 3.02 6.64
C THR A 323 -3.38 3.79 7.05
N MET A 324 -2.98 4.80 6.27
CA MET A 324 -1.88 5.71 6.62
C MET A 324 -2.00 6.24 8.06
N SER A 325 -3.20 6.69 8.47
CA SER A 325 -3.42 7.17 9.84
C SER A 325 -3.30 6.07 10.90
N GLN A 326 -3.78 4.85 10.63
CA GLN A 326 -3.76 3.72 11.58
C GLN A 326 -2.36 3.12 11.75
N LEU A 327 -1.57 3.09 10.67
CA LEU A 327 -0.16 2.74 10.74
C LEU A 327 0.64 3.82 11.45
N GLY A 328 0.23 5.09 11.34
CA GLY A 328 0.71 6.15 12.20
C GLY A 328 0.50 5.83 13.69
N TYR A 329 -0.70 5.38 14.09
CA TYR A 329 -0.95 4.97 15.49
C TYR A 329 -0.05 3.81 15.94
N MET A 330 0.13 2.79 15.08
CA MET A 330 1.02 1.67 15.39
C MET A 330 2.49 2.11 15.50
N MET A 331 2.94 2.99 14.61
CA MET A 331 4.30 3.52 14.64
C MET A 331 4.53 4.43 15.85
N LEU A 332 3.49 5.15 16.28
CA LEU A 332 3.51 5.98 17.48
C LEU A 332 3.64 5.12 18.74
N ALA A 333 2.89 4.02 18.82
CA ALA A 333 3.02 3.01 19.89
C ALA A 333 4.44 2.45 20.00
N LEU A 334 5.03 2.04 18.87
CA LEU A 334 6.43 1.59 18.84
C LEU A 334 7.42 2.71 19.25
N GLY A 335 7.17 3.95 18.84
CA GLY A 335 7.99 5.13 19.20
C GLY A 335 7.98 5.50 20.67
N MET A 336 6.89 5.19 21.38
CA MET A 336 6.80 5.34 22.84
C MET A 336 7.39 4.14 23.59
N GLY A 337 7.75 3.06 22.89
CA GLY A 337 8.22 1.82 23.49
C GLY A 337 7.10 0.90 24.01
N SER A 338 5.88 1.04 23.49
CA SER A 338 4.76 0.13 23.77
C SER A 338 4.64 -0.91 22.65
N TYR A 339 5.35 -2.03 22.83
CA TYR A 339 5.40 -3.11 21.87
C TYR A 339 4.08 -3.89 21.81
N ARG A 340 3.47 -4.16 22.98
CA ARG A 340 2.21 -4.91 23.10
C ARG A 340 1.07 -4.25 22.32
N SER A 341 0.82 -2.98 22.57
CA SER A 341 -0.33 -2.25 22.01
C SER A 341 -0.18 -2.07 20.50
N ALA A 342 1.05 -1.85 20.01
CA ALA A 342 1.34 -1.76 18.57
C ALA A 342 0.97 -3.04 17.81
N LEU A 343 1.41 -4.21 18.30
CA LEU A 343 1.14 -5.49 17.65
C LEU A 343 -0.32 -5.91 17.79
N PHE A 344 -0.93 -5.64 18.94
CA PHE A 344 -2.36 -5.90 19.12
C PHE A 344 -3.20 -5.06 18.15
N HIS A 345 -2.83 -3.78 17.96
CA HIS A 345 -3.47 -2.95 16.96
C HIS A 345 -3.22 -3.46 15.54
N LEU A 346 -2.02 -3.95 15.22
CA LEU A 346 -1.72 -4.55 13.92
C LEU A 346 -2.65 -5.73 13.59
N ILE A 347 -2.89 -6.63 14.54
CA ILE A 347 -3.78 -7.79 14.35
C ILE A 347 -5.23 -7.33 14.09
N THR A 348 -5.75 -6.48 14.96
CA THR A 348 -7.14 -5.98 14.88
C THR A 348 -7.38 -5.12 13.63
N HIS A 349 -6.39 -4.31 13.25
CA HIS A 349 -6.38 -3.49 12.04
C HIS A 349 -6.38 -4.35 10.77
N ALA A 350 -5.59 -5.41 10.71
CA ALA A 350 -5.49 -6.24 9.50
C ALA A 350 -6.85 -6.84 9.11
N TYR A 351 -7.56 -7.48 10.04
CA TYR A 351 -8.86 -8.07 9.75
C TYR A 351 -9.91 -7.01 9.40
N SER A 352 -9.94 -5.89 10.12
CA SER A 352 -10.90 -4.81 9.84
C SER A 352 -10.66 -4.15 8.49
N LYS A 353 -9.40 -3.91 8.10
CA LYS A 353 -9.06 -3.37 6.77
C LYS A 353 -9.28 -4.35 5.65
N ALA A 354 -8.91 -5.62 5.82
CA ALA A 354 -9.19 -6.64 4.81
C ALA A 354 -10.68 -6.68 4.51
N LEU A 355 -11.53 -6.68 5.55
CA LEU A 355 -12.97 -6.62 5.41
C LEU A 355 -13.46 -5.35 4.70
N LEU A 356 -12.90 -4.18 5.01
CA LEU A 356 -13.30 -2.91 4.37
C LEU A 356 -12.89 -2.82 2.91
N PHE A 357 -11.68 -3.26 2.54
CA PHE A 357 -11.23 -3.25 1.16
C PHE A 357 -11.98 -4.26 0.31
N LEU A 358 -12.17 -5.49 0.78
CA LEU A 358 -12.98 -6.49 0.08
C LEU A 358 -14.45 -6.05 0.01
N GLY A 359 -14.98 -5.44 1.08
CA GLY A 359 -16.32 -4.87 1.11
C GLY A 359 -16.47 -3.76 0.07
N SER A 360 -15.51 -2.84 -0.01
CA SER A 360 -15.48 -1.82 -1.07
C SER A 360 -15.38 -2.43 -2.47
N GLY A 361 -14.64 -3.53 -2.62
CA GLY A 361 -14.52 -4.28 -3.87
C GLY A 361 -15.85 -4.86 -4.34
N SER A 362 -16.65 -5.40 -3.42
CA SER A 362 -17.99 -5.92 -3.73
C SER A 362 -18.95 -4.81 -4.16
N VAL A 363 -18.88 -3.64 -3.52
CA VAL A 363 -19.64 -2.43 -3.90
C VAL A 363 -19.21 -1.91 -5.26
N ILE A 364 -17.91 -1.88 -5.55
CA ILE A 364 -17.40 -1.49 -6.87
C ILE A 364 -17.90 -2.45 -7.94
N HIS A 365 -17.82 -3.75 -7.68
CA HIS A 365 -18.25 -4.77 -8.62
C HIS A 365 -19.76 -4.69 -8.91
N SER A 366 -20.58 -4.45 -7.90
CA SER A 366 -22.02 -4.25 -8.11
C SER A 366 -22.30 -2.94 -8.86
N MET A 367 -21.55 -1.88 -8.60
CA MET A 367 -21.68 -0.59 -9.30
C MET A 367 -21.25 -0.64 -10.78
N GLU A 368 -20.27 -1.49 -11.11
CA GLU A 368 -19.79 -1.69 -12.49
C GLU A 368 -20.90 -2.17 -13.43
N THR A 369 -21.90 -2.89 -12.91
CA THR A 369 -23.05 -3.37 -13.70
C THR A 369 -23.93 -2.23 -14.24
N ILE A 370 -23.98 -1.09 -13.53
CA ILE A 370 -24.81 0.07 -13.87
C ILE A 370 -23.98 1.17 -14.55
N VAL A 371 -22.85 1.52 -13.96
CA VAL A 371 -22.07 2.72 -14.33
C VAL A 371 -20.94 2.41 -15.31
N GLY A 372 -20.62 1.12 -15.46
CA GLY A 372 -19.53 0.62 -16.29
C GLY A 372 -18.18 0.57 -15.56
N TYR A 373 -17.19 -0.03 -16.22
CA TYR A 373 -15.86 -0.37 -15.68
C TYR A 373 -14.87 0.80 -15.50
N SER A 374 -15.30 2.05 -15.70
CA SER A 374 -14.40 3.20 -15.54
C SER A 374 -14.19 3.50 -14.05
N PRO A 375 -12.94 3.49 -13.54
CA PRO A 375 -12.67 3.63 -12.10
C PRO A 375 -13.17 4.97 -11.55
N TYR A 376 -13.05 6.05 -12.33
CA TYR A 376 -13.57 7.39 -12.00
C TYR A 376 -15.07 7.45 -11.72
N LYS A 377 -15.83 6.46 -12.18
CA LYS A 377 -17.27 6.40 -11.94
C LYS A 377 -17.63 5.28 -10.97
N SER A 378 -17.13 4.06 -11.15
CA SER A 378 -17.47 2.92 -10.30
C SER A 378 -16.96 3.05 -8.86
N GLN A 379 -15.89 3.83 -8.64
CA GLN A 379 -15.31 4.02 -7.30
C GLN A 379 -15.74 5.33 -6.62
N ASN A 380 -16.45 6.21 -7.35
CA ASN A 380 -16.80 7.53 -6.86
C ASN A 380 -18.04 7.48 -5.96
N MET A 381 -17.85 7.83 -4.69
CA MET A 381 -18.91 7.82 -3.68
C MET A 381 -20.05 8.80 -3.99
N VAL A 382 -19.81 9.84 -4.79
CA VAL A 382 -20.86 10.81 -5.17
C VAL A 382 -21.94 10.17 -6.03
N LEU A 383 -21.58 9.16 -6.82
CA LEU A 383 -22.52 8.41 -7.68
C LEU A 383 -23.18 7.25 -6.95
N MET A 384 -22.62 6.83 -5.82
CA MET A 384 -23.19 5.80 -4.95
C MET A 384 -24.34 6.38 -4.12
N GLY A 385 -24.89 5.56 -3.22
CA GLY A 385 -26.01 5.91 -2.36
C GLY A 385 -27.19 4.95 -2.51
N GLY A 386 -27.96 4.78 -1.44
CA GLY A 386 -29.17 3.93 -1.44
C GLY A 386 -28.92 2.42 -1.56
N LEU A 387 -27.67 1.97 -1.45
CA LEU A 387 -27.29 0.55 -1.63
C LEU A 387 -27.76 -0.35 -0.48
N ARG A 388 -28.16 0.21 0.67
CA ARG A 388 -28.55 -0.53 1.88
C ARG A 388 -29.58 -1.65 1.66
N LYS A 389 -30.53 -1.47 0.74
CA LYS A 389 -31.59 -2.46 0.48
C LYS A 389 -31.16 -3.57 -0.49
N HIS A 390 -30.18 -3.29 -1.35
CA HIS A 390 -29.86 -4.17 -2.48
C HIS A 390 -28.63 -5.04 -2.23
N VAL A 391 -27.73 -4.61 -1.34
CA VAL A 391 -26.53 -5.35 -0.96
C VAL A 391 -26.41 -5.51 0.57
N PRO A 392 -27.39 -6.16 1.24
CA PRO A 392 -27.45 -6.26 2.71
C PRO A 392 -26.23 -6.91 3.37
N ILE A 393 -25.64 -7.95 2.76
CA ILE A 393 -24.53 -8.70 3.39
C ILE A 393 -23.27 -7.84 3.40
N THR A 394 -22.92 -7.29 2.23
CA THR A 394 -21.76 -6.40 2.08
C THR A 394 -21.91 -5.14 2.93
N LYS A 395 -23.13 -4.59 3.03
CA LYS A 395 -23.45 -3.45 3.89
C LYS A 395 -23.22 -3.75 5.37
N ASN A 396 -23.66 -4.91 5.86
CA ASN A 396 -23.45 -5.29 7.26
C ASN A 396 -21.97 -5.59 7.55
N ALA A 397 -21.28 -6.28 6.64
CA ALA A 397 -19.83 -6.52 6.75
C ALA A 397 -19.08 -5.18 6.79
N PHE A 398 -19.29 -4.29 5.81
CA PHE A 398 -18.63 -2.99 5.75
C PHE A 398 -18.93 -2.14 6.99
N LEU A 399 -20.17 -2.16 7.49
CA LEU A 399 -20.53 -1.50 8.75
C LEU A 399 -19.70 -2.04 9.92
N LEU A 400 -19.61 -3.36 10.10
CA LEU A 400 -18.79 -3.96 11.17
C LEU A 400 -17.33 -3.49 11.10
N GLY A 401 -16.75 -3.43 9.90
CA GLY A 401 -15.41 -2.90 9.69
C GLY A 401 -15.28 -1.41 10.06
N THR A 402 -16.27 -0.60 9.69
CA THR A 402 -16.27 0.84 10.01
C THR A 402 -16.37 1.09 11.51
N LEU A 403 -17.27 0.36 12.19
CA LEU A 403 -17.48 0.45 13.64
C LEU A 403 -16.21 0.00 14.39
N SER A 404 -15.56 -1.07 13.90
CA SER A 404 -14.32 -1.58 14.49
C SER A 404 -13.21 -0.54 14.42
N LEU A 405 -12.92 0.02 13.23
CA LEU A 405 -11.89 1.07 13.09
C LEU A 405 -12.19 2.37 13.86
N SER A 406 -13.47 2.72 14.04
CA SER A 406 -13.85 3.87 14.86
C SER A 406 -13.63 3.66 16.35
N GLY A 407 -13.34 2.43 16.81
CA GLY A 407 -13.07 2.10 18.20
C GLY A 407 -14.34 2.04 19.06
N ILE A 408 -15.45 1.53 18.53
CA ILE A 408 -16.70 1.40 19.28
C ILE A 408 -16.72 0.07 20.05
N PRO A 409 -17.00 0.06 21.36
CA PRO A 409 -17.19 -1.17 22.13
C PRO A 409 -18.38 -1.98 21.58
N PRO A 410 -18.30 -3.32 21.42
CA PRO A 410 -17.26 -4.25 21.88
C PRO A 410 -16.22 -4.68 20.81
N LEU A 411 -16.11 -3.96 19.68
CA LEU A 411 -15.39 -4.45 18.49
C LEU A 411 -13.85 -4.46 18.64
N ALA A 412 -13.18 -5.19 17.76
CA ALA A 412 -11.76 -5.51 17.90
C ALA A 412 -10.82 -4.31 18.10
N CYS A 413 -10.91 -3.26 17.27
CA CYS A 413 -9.96 -2.15 17.39
C CYS A 413 -10.26 -1.17 18.53
N PHE A 414 -11.36 -1.34 19.29
CA PHE A 414 -11.59 -0.56 20.51
C PHE A 414 -10.49 -0.87 21.53
N TRP A 415 -10.31 -2.15 21.86
CA TRP A 415 -9.34 -2.61 22.85
C TRP A 415 -7.91 -2.16 22.55
N SER A 416 -7.50 -2.25 21.28
CA SER A 416 -6.12 -1.92 20.89
C SER A 416 -5.87 -0.42 20.77
N LYS A 417 -6.85 0.35 20.28
CA LYS A 417 -6.68 1.79 20.06
C LYS A 417 -6.77 2.58 21.36
N ASP A 418 -7.60 2.12 22.29
CA ASP A 418 -7.72 2.72 23.62
C ASP A 418 -6.41 2.59 24.40
N GLU A 419 -5.77 1.42 24.34
CA GLU A 419 -4.45 1.16 24.95
C GLU A 419 -3.38 2.12 24.40
N ILE A 420 -3.30 2.29 23.07
CA ILE A 420 -2.36 3.24 22.45
C ILE A 420 -2.64 4.68 22.91
N LEU A 421 -3.92 5.07 22.99
CA LEU A 421 -4.28 6.42 23.45
C LEU A 421 -3.89 6.61 24.91
N ASN A 422 -4.08 5.62 25.79
CA ASN A 422 -3.66 5.71 27.18
C ASN A 422 -2.13 5.87 27.29
N ASP A 423 -1.38 5.05 26.57
CA ASP A 423 0.08 5.15 26.49
C ASP A 423 0.54 6.54 26.01
N THR A 424 -0.20 7.17 25.08
CA THR A 424 0.13 8.54 24.64
C THR A 424 -0.01 9.57 25.75
N TRP A 425 -1.01 9.44 26.63
CA TRP A 425 -1.20 10.34 27.76
C TRP A 425 -0.04 10.23 28.76
N LEU A 426 0.48 9.01 28.96
CA LEU A 426 1.65 8.77 29.80
C LEU A 426 2.94 9.32 29.19
N TYR A 427 3.09 9.25 27.86
CA TYR A 427 4.28 9.74 27.17
C TYR A 427 4.34 11.27 27.06
N SER A 428 3.32 11.90 26.47
CA SER A 428 3.23 13.36 26.43
C SER A 428 1.80 13.87 26.15
N THR A 429 1.41 14.91 26.88
CA THR A 429 0.06 15.50 26.77
C THR A 429 -0.23 16.07 25.37
N ILE A 430 0.76 16.65 24.69
CA ILE A 430 0.59 17.21 23.34
C ILE A 430 0.29 16.11 22.32
N PHE A 431 1.05 15.01 22.36
CA PHE A 431 0.83 13.90 21.43
C PHE A 431 -0.51 13.23 21.70
N ALA A 432 -0.89 13.10 22.97
CA ALA A 432 -2.18 12.57 23.37
C ALA A 432 -3.36 13.39 22.86
N ILE A 433 -3.31 14.72 22.98
CA ILE A 433 -4.38 15.61 22.45
C ILE A 433 -4.52 15.44 20.94
N ILE A 434 -3.40 15.41 20.20
CA ILE A 434 -3.45 15.23 18.74
C ILE A 434 -4.01 13.84 18.39
N ALA A 435 -3.51 12.77 19.02
CA ALA A 435 -3.94 11.40 18.81
C ALA A 435 -5.43 11.19 19.17
N TRP A 436 -5.93 11.88 20.18
CA TRP A 436 -7.33 11.84 20.59
C TRP A 436 -8.24 12.57 19.60
N VAL A 437 -7.86 13.77 19.15
CA VAL A 437 -8.61 14.51 18.12
C VAL A 437 -8.67 13.72 16.81
N THR A 438 -7.56 13.10 16.41
CA THR A 438 -7.51 12.28 15.20
C THR A 438 -8.36 11.02 15.34
N ALA A 439 -8.55 10.48 16.55
CA ALA A 439 -9.45 9.35 16.77
C ALA A 439 -10.90 9.74 16.46
N GLY A 440 -11.33 10.93 16.87
CA GLY A 440 -12.63 11.51 16.45
C GLY A 440 -12.74 11.71 14.94
N LEU A 441 -11.69 12.24 14.30
CA LEU A 441 -11.65 12.37 12.83
C LEU A 441 -11.73 11.02 12.12
N THR A 442 -11.12 9.97 12.68
CA THR A 442 -11.22 8.62 12.12
C THR A 442 -12.64 8.09 12.11
N ALA A 443 -13.38 8.29 13.20
CA ALA A 443 -14.78 7.93 13.25
C ALA A 443 -15.60 8.75 12.23
N PHE A 444 -15.31 10.05 12.12
CA PHE A 444 -16.00 10.94 11.18
C PHE A 444 -15.83 10.51 9.72
N TYR A 445 -14.61 10.34 9.21
CA TYR A 445 -14.42 10.01 7.79
C TYR A 445 -14.86 8.57 7.47
N MET A 446 -14.73 7.61 8.40
CA MET A 446 -15.19 6.24 8.17
C MET A 446 -16.71 6.19 8.04
N PHE A 447 -17.43 6.90 8.91
CA PHE A 447 -18.88 7.00 8.81
C PHE A 447 -19.34 7.84 7.61
N ARG A 448 -18.60 8.88 7.22
CA ARG A 448 -18.86 9.60 5.96
C ARG A 448 -18.83 8.63 4.78
N ILE A 449 -17.80 7.79 4.67
CA ILE A 449 -17.69 6.78 3.60
C ILE A 449 -18.91 5.85 3.65
N TYR A 450 -19.27 5.33 4.82
CA TYR A 450 -20.43 4.45 4.98
C TYR A 450 -21.77 5.09 4.56
N LEU A 451 -22.02 6.31 5.02
CA LEU A 451 -23.28 7.01 4.78
C LEU A 451 -23.45 7.36 3.31
N LEU A 452 -22.39 7.85 2.66
CA LEU A 452 -22.41 8.20 1.24
C LEU A 452 -22.59 6.97 0.33
N THR A 453 -22.09 5.79 0.73
CA THR A 453 -22.18 4.59 -0.09
C THR A 453 -23.52 3.87 0.07
N PHE A 454 -23.99 3.68 1.30
CA PHE A 454 -25.15 2.82 1.58
C PHE A 454 -26.45 3.58 1.86
N GLU A 455 -26.40 4.77 2.45
CA GLU A 455 -27.59 5.57 2.76
C GLU A 455 -27.92 6.56 1.63
N GLY A 456 -29.04 7.27 1.75
CA GLY A 456 -29.51 8.23 0.73
C GLY A 456 -30.11 7.58 -0.51
N HIS A 457 -29.94 8.23 -1.66
CA HIS A 457 -30.48 7.80 -2.95
C HIS A 457 -29.35 7.56 -3.95
N LEU A 458 -29.58 6.64 -4.89
CA LEU A 458 -28.64 6.31 -5.93
C LEU A 458 -28.60 7.44 -6.97
N ASN A 459 -27.43 8.09 -7.11
CA ASN A 459 -27.28 9.35 -7.86
C ASN A 459 -26.85 9.18 -9.33
N VAL A 460 -26.92 7.97 -9.89
CA VAL A 460 -26.41 7.66 -11.25
C VAL A 460 -27.09 8.49 -12.34
N ASN A 461 -28.39 8.78 -12.21
CA ASN A 461 -29.18 9.43 -13.25
C ASN A 461 -29.10 10.98 -13.24
N PHE A 462 -28.48 11.60 -12.22
CA PHE A 462 -28.48 13.06 -12.06
C PHE A 462 -27.43 13.81 -12.91
N GLN A 463 -26.60 13.12 -13.71
CA GLN A 463 -25.55 13.78 -14.50
C GLN A 463 -26.05 14.60 -15.72
N ASN A 464 -27.30 14.43 -16.16
CA ASN A 464 -27.77 15.11 -17.38
C ASN A 464 -28.41 16.50 -17.17
N TYR A 465 -28.41 17.07 -15.95
CA TYR A 465 -29.05 18.37 -15.67
C TYR A 465 -28.10 19.52 -15.28
N SER A 466 -26.78 19.39 -15.53
CA SER A 466 -25.88 20.55 -15.49
C SER A 466 -25.46 20.93 -16.92
N GLY A 467 -25.94 22.08 -17.38
CA GLY A 467 -25.57 22.64 -18.67
C GLY A 467 -24.07 22.92 -18.74
N LYS A 468 -23.45 22.50 -19.86
CA LYS A 468 -22.06 22.75 -20.31
C LYS A 468 -20.97 21.84 -19.73
N GLN A 469 -20.74 20.71 -20.38
CA GLN A 469 -19.62 20.45 -21.30
C GLN A 469 -19.64 18.95 -21.61
N LYS A 470 -20.01 18.59 -22.85
CA LYS A 470 -19.91 17.22 -23.34
C LYS A 470 -18.41 16.89 -23.49
N ILE A 471 -17.82 16.28 -22.47
CA ILE A 471 -16.54 15.58 -22.63
C ILE A 471 -16.83 14.43 -23.60
N PRO A 472 -16.08 14.31 -24.72
CA PRO A 472 -16.32 13.24 -25.68
C PRO A 472 -16.13 11.89 -24.98
N PHE A 473 -17.14 11.03 -25.06
CA PHE A 473 -17.08 9.65 -24.61
C PHE A 473 -15.92 8.95 -25.32
N TYR A 474 -14.80 8.75 -24.60
CA TYR A 474 -13.80 7.77 -25.00
C TYR A 474 -14.37 6.38 -24.72
N SER A 475 -15.01 5.79 -25.73
CA SER A 475 -15.15 4.34 -25.78
C SER A 475 -13.77 3.75 -26.07
N ILE A 476 -12.99 3.51 -25.02
CA ILE A 476 -11.81 2.66 -25.13
C ILE A 476 -12.31 1.25 -25.40
N SER A 477 -12.12 0.81 -26.65
CA SER A 477 -12.21 -0.59 -27.00
C SER A 477 -11.20 -1.35 -26.14
N LEU A 478 -11.63 -2.47 -25.57
CA LEU A 478 -10.81 -3.39 -24.76
C LEU A 478 -9.51 -3.86 -25.47
N TRP A 479 -9.41 -3.59 -26.76
CA TRP A 479 -8.19 -3.66 -27.55
C TRP A 479 -8.02 -2.34 -28.31
N GLY A 480 -6.99 -1.57 -27.96
CA GLY A 480 -6.77 -0.21 -28.43
C GLY A 480 -6.76 -0.05 -29.95
N LYS A 481 -7.91 0.31 -30.51
CA LYS A 481 -8.03 0.99 -31.80
C LYS A 481 -9.05 2.10 -31.64
N GLY A 482 -8.54 3.30 -31.41
CA GLY A 482 -9.35 4.52 -31.39
C GLY A 482 -9.95 4.75 -32.77
N VAL A 483 -11.23 4.46 -32.93
CA VAL A 483 -12.03 4.91 -34.07
C VAL A 483 -13.12 5.81 -33.52
N SER A 484 -12.94 7.12 -33.71
CA SER A 484 -13.98 8.12 -33.47
C SER A 484 -15.05 8.00 -34.56
N LYS A 485 -16.10 7.22 -34.33
CA LYS A 485 -17.30 7.29 -35.18
C LYS A 485 -18.10 8.54 -34.80
N ARG A 486 -18.04 9.56 -35.65
CA ARG A 486 -18.91 10.74 -35.60
C ARG A 486 -20.33 10.29 -35.98
N ILE A 487 -21.19 10.05 -34.99
CA ILE A 487 -22.62 9.78 -35.23
C ILE A 487 -23.31 11.12 -35.51
N ASN A 488 -23.82 11.29 -36.73
CA ASN A 488 -24.69 12.40 -37.09
C ASN A 488 -26.06 12.18 -36.43
N GLN A 489 -26.41 13.02 -35.46
CA GLN A 489 -27.74 13.02 -34.86
C GLN A 489 -28.70 13.86 -35.72
N ASN A 490 -29.41 13.21 -36.65
CA ASN A 490 -30.71 13.69 -37.08
C ASN A 490 -31.77 13.06 -36.17
N LEU A 491 -31.95 13.63 -34.97
CA LEU A 491 -33.06 13.30 -34.09
C LEU A 491 -34.28 14.11 -34.53
N ARG A 492 -35.22 13.46 -35.23
CA ARG A 492 -36.58 13.97 -35.38
C ARG A 492 -37.25 13.93 -34.01
N LEU A 493 -37.62 15.11 -33.51
CA LEU A 493 -38.50 15.34 -32.37
C LEU A 493 -39.82 14.56 -32.57
N LEU A 494 -40.01 13.47 -31.85
CA LEU A 494 -41.31 12.84 -31.64
C LEU A 494 -41.94 13.49 -30.42
N ALA A 495 -42.99 14.26 -30.66
CA ALA A 495 -43.86 14.83 -29.64
C ALA A 495 -44.56 13.69 -28.88
N MET A 496 -44.45 13.69 -27.56
CA MET A 496 -45.21 12.82 -26.66
C MET A 496 -46.67 13.28 -26.65
N SER A 497 -47.53 12.56 -27.37
CA SER A 497 -48.97 12.57 -27.13
C SER A 497 -49.28 11.49 -26.10
N ASN A 498 -49.70 11.93 -24.91
CA ASN A 498 -50.37 11.09 -23.93
C ASN A 498 -51.62 10.47 -24.55
N ASN A 499 -51.74 9.14 -24.53
CA ASN A 499 -52.94 8.40 -24.12
C ASN A 499 -52.72 6.89 -24.32
N GLU A 500 -53.47 6.12 -23.51
CA GLU A 500 -53.74 4.68 -23.61
C GLU A 500 -52.87 3.73 -22.76
N SER A 501 -53.34 3.61 -21.50
CA SER A 501 -53.74 2.37 -20.82
C SER A 501 -53.21 1.02 -21.33
N SER A 502 -52.63 0.31 -20.37
CA SER A 502 -52.37 -1.13 -20.32
C SER A 502 -53.42 -2.05 -20.97
N SER A 503 -52.95 -2.95 -21.83
CA SER A 503 -53.53 -4.29 -21.95
C SER A 503 -52.47 -5.31 -22.39
N PHE A 504 -52.25 -6.28 -21.49
CA PHE A 504 -51.56 -7.54 -21.71
C PHE A 504 -52.29 -8.41 -22.77
N PHE A 505 -51.52 -9.29 -23.41
CA PHE A 505 -51.87 -10.50 -24.17
C PHE A 505 -52.04 -10.48 -25.70
N SER A 506 -51.29 -11.44 -26.28
CA SER A 506 -51.49 -12.27 -27.48
C SER A 506 -51.67 -11.61 -28.84
N ASN A 507 -50.85 -12.03 -29.81
CA ASN A 507 -51.36 -12.69 -31.01
C ASN A 507 -50.29 -13.54 -31.73
N ARG A 508 -50.73 -14.73 -32.16
CA ARG A 508 -50.08 -15.59 -33.15
C ARG A 508 -50.12 -14.91 -34.52
N ILE A 509 -49.11 -15.12 -35.36
CA ILE A 509 -49.24 -14.99 -36.82
C ILE A 509 -48.53 -16.17 -37.49
N ASP A 510 -49.26 -16.73 -38.45
CA ASP A 510 -49.03 -17.94 -39.21
C ASP A 510 -47.86 -17.89 -40.21
N ASP A 511 -47.41 -19.10 -40.57
CA ASP A 511 -46.55 -19.40 -41.72
C ASP A 511 -47.23 -19.05 -43.05
N THR A 512 -46.48 -18.48 -44.00
CA THR A 512 -46.45 -18.93 -45.41
C THR A 512 -45.39 -18.22 -46.26
N GLY A 513 -44.35 -18.97 -46.61
CA GLY A 513 -43.71 -19.01 -47.94
C GLY A 513 -43.17 -17.75 -48.61
N ARG A 514 -41.84 -17.60 -48.63
CA ARG A 514 -41.06 -17.39 -49.88
C ARG A 514 -39.55 -17.53 -49.65
N ASN A 515 -38.95 -18.38 -50.48
CA ASN A 515 -37.52 -18.65 -50.55
C ASN A 515 -36.70 -17.36 -50.70
N MET A 516 -35.85 -17.07 -49.72
CA MET A 516 -34.75 -16.13 -49.88
C MET A 516 -33.49 -16.69 -49.23
N THR A 517 -32.44 -16.66 -50.03
CA THR A 517 -31.11 -17.22 -49.80
C THR A 517 -30.49 -16.73 -48.49
N ARG A 518 -30.04 -17.69 -47.68
CA ARG A 518 -29.27 -17.46 -46.44
C ARG A 518 -27.97 -16.71 -46.74
N PRO A 519 -27.69 -15.56 -46.12
CA PRO A 519 -26.32 -15.18 -45.80
C PRO A 519 -25.98 -15.81 -44.44
N TYR A 520 -25.01 -16.71 -44.45
CA TYR A 520 -24.35 -17.23 -43.25
C TYR A 520 -23.63 -16.08 -42.53
N ILE A 521 -24.34 -15.36 -41.67
CA ILE A 521 -23.76 -14.58 -40.59
C ILE A 521 -24.58 -14.92 -39.35
N THR A 522 -24.07 -15.87 -38.57
CA THR A 522 -24.49 -16.11 -37.19
C THR A 522 -24.13 -14.87 -36.37
N ILE A 523 -25.04 -13.90 -36.35
CA ILE A 523 -25.05 -12.87 -35.31
C ILE A 523 -25.33 -13.64 -34.02
N VAL A 524 -24.28 -13.87 -33.24
CA VAL A 524 -24.40 -14.36 -31.86
C VAL A 524 -25.40 -13.46 -31.17
N HIS A 525 -26.49 -14.07 -30.72
CA HIS A 525 -27.54 -13.43 -29.96
C HIS A 525 -26.86 -12.75 -28.76
N PHE A 526 -26.65 -11.43 -28.84
CA PHE A 526 -26.36 -10.64 -27.65
C PHE A 526 -27.62 -10.74 -26.82
N GLU A 527 -27.60 -11.59 -25.80
CA GLU A 527 -28.58 -11.54 -24.73
C GLU A 527 -28.70 -10.08 -24.30
N ASN A 528 -29.85 -9.48 -24.57
CA ASN A 528 -30.27 -8.23 -23.95
C ASN A 528 -30.32 -8.50 -22.44
N LYS A 529 -29.17 -8.41 -21.75
CA LYS A 529 -29.13 -8.28 -20.31
C LYS A 529 -29.99 -7.07 -19.99
N LYS A 530 -31.13 -7.32 -19.34
CA LYS A 530 -31.92 -6.26 -18.72
C LYS A 530 -30.93 -5.44 -17.90
N LEU A 531 -30.80 -4.15 -18.21
CA LEU A 531 -30.08 -3.23 -17.35
C LEU A 531 -30.89 -3.17 -16.06
N ASP A 532 -30.44 -3.92 -15.06
CA ASP A 532 -31.06 -3.90 -13.75
C ASP A 532 -31.00 -2.46 -13.23
N SER A 533 -32.15 -1.93 -12.85
CA SER A 533 -32.27 -0.55 -12.35
C SER A 533 -31.50 -0.31 -11.03
N TYR A 534 -31.18 -1.39 -10.31
CA TYR A 534 -30.47 -1.37 -9.05
C TYR A 534 -29.39 -2.46 -8.99
N PRO A 535 -28.28 -2.20 -8.27
CA PRO A 535 -27.17 -3.13 -8.21
C PRO A 535 -27.53 -4.30 -7.30
N TYR A 536 -27.26 -5.52 -7.73
CA TYR A 536 -27.51 -6.72 -6.92
C TYR A 536 -26.27 -7.12 -6.11
N GLU A 537 -26.48 -7.98 -5.10
CA GLU A 537 -25.41 -8.51 -4.26
C GLU A 537 -24.49 -9.43 -5.08
N SER A 538 -23.17 -9.32 -4.85
CA SER A 538 -22.15 -10.12 -5.53
C SER A 538 -22.31 -11.62 -5.26
N ASP A 539 -21.70 -12.45 -6.11
CA ASP A 539 -21.71 -13.91 -5.98
C ASP A 539 -21.21 -14.42 -4.62
N ASN A 540 -21.63 -15.65 -4.27
CA ASN A 540 -21.32 -16.28 -2.98
C ASN A 540 -19.82 -16.41 -2.68
N THR A 541 -18.95 -16.56 -3.68
CA THR A 541 -17.49 -16.66 -3.45
C THR A 541 -16.86 -15.32 -3.05
N ILE A 542 -17.48 -14.20 -3.41
CA ILE A 542 -17.10 -12.85 -2.96
C ILE A 542 -17.63 -12.61 -1.55
N LEU A 543 -18.83 -13.10 -1.24
CA LEU A 543 -19.48 -12.93 0.06
C LEU A 543 -18.87 -13.80 1.17
N PHE A 544 -18.41 -15.01 0.86
CA PHE A 544 -17.86 -15.95 1.84
C PHE A 544 -16.65 -15.37 2.61
N PRO A 545 -15.62 -14.80 1.96
CA PRO A 545 -14.53 -14.12 2.65
C PRO A 545 -14.99 -12.95 3.54
N LEU A 546 -16.01 -12.20 3.13
CA LEU A 546 -16.54 -11.07 3.89
C LEU A 546 -17.19 -11.53 5.20
N LEU A 547 -17.94 -12.63 5.18
CA LEU A 547 -18.56 -13.20 6.38
C LEU A 547 -17.51 -13.71 7.37
N ILE A 548 -16.50 -14.44 6.88
CA ILE A 548 -15.44 -14.98 7.74
C ILE A 548 -14.61 -13.85 8.36
N LEU A 549 -14.18 -12.87 7.55
CA LEU A 549 -13.48 -11.70 8.08
C LEU A 549 -14.36 -10.92 9.07
N GLY A 550 -15.67 -10.86 8.84
CA GLY A 550 -16.64 -10.26 9.77
C GLY A 550 -16.61 -10.92 11.14
N LEU A 551 -16.57 -12.25 11.19
CA LEU A 551 -16.42 -13.01 12.43
C LEU A 551 -15.10 -12.69 13.12
N PHE A 552 -13.97 -12.67 12.38
CA PHE A 552 -12.69 -12.27 12.96
C PHE A 552 -12.72 -10.85 13.53
N THR A 553 -13.34 -9.88 12.85
CA THR A 553 -13.44 -8.51 13.38
C THR A 553 -14.27 -8.37 14.65
N LEU A 554 -15.16 -9.31 14.93
CA LEU A 554 -15.95 -9.35 16.17
C LEU A 554 -15.16 -9.96 17.32
N PHE A 555 -14.50 -11.10 17.08
CA PHE A 555 -13.89 -11.90 18.16
C PHE A 555 -12.41 -11.63 18.41
N VAL A 556 -11.64 -11.15 17.44
CA VAL A 556 -10.18 -10.96 17.60
C VAL A 556 -9.85 -9.97 18.72
N GLY A 557 -10.73 -9.02 19.03
CA GLY A 557 -10.58 -8.11 20.17
C GLY A 557 -10.53 -8.81 21.52
N SER A 558 -11.23 -9.95 21.67
CA SER A 558 -11.30 -10.65 22.95
C SER A 558 -9.97 -11.30 23.36
N ILE A 559 -9.02 -11.44 22.43
CA ILE A 559 -7.67 -11.95 22.71
C ILE A 559 -6.91 -11.01 23.65
N GLY A 560 -7.19 -9.71 23.59
CA GLY A 560 -6.53 -8.69 24.42
C GLY A 560 -7.18 -8.43 25.77
N ILE A 561 -8.34 -9.04 26.07
CA ILE A 561 -9.05 -8.82 27.34
C ILE A 561 -8.33 -9.62 28.44
N PRO A 562 -7.87 -8.97 29.53
CA PRO A 562 -7.29 -9.68 30.65
C PRO A 562 -8.39 -10.34 31.48
N PHE A 563 -8.53 -11.66 31.36
CA PHE A 563 -9.41 -12.44 32.23
C PHE A 563 -8.63 -12.88 33.47
N ASN A 564 -8.65 -12.05 34.52
CA ASN A 564 -8.11 -12.43 35.82
C ASN A 564 -9.19 -13.21 36.59
N GLN A 565 -9.10 -14.54 36.58
CA GLN A 565 -9.73 -15.38 37.61
C GLN A 565 -8.65 -15.76 38.62
N GLU A 566 -8.98 -15.55 39.90
CA GLU A 566 -8.16 -15.79 41.10
C GLU A 566 -7.10 -16.90 40.92
N GLY A 567 -5.86 -16.52 40.60
CA GLY A 567 -4.68 -17.39 40.60
C GLY A 567 -4.21 -17.95 39.25
N VAL A 568 -4.94 -17.75 38.14
CA VAL A 568 -4.47 -18.14 36.80
C VAL A 568 -4.54 -16.94 35.87
N ASP A 569 -3.38 -16.35 35.53
CA ASP A 569 -3.30 -15.29 34.53
C ASP A 569 -3.69 -15.86 33.16
N VAL A 570 -4.89 -15.55 32.68
CA VAL A 570 -5.42 -16.01 31.37
C VAL A 570 -5.24 -14.94 30.28
N ASP A 571 -4.19 -14.12 30.36
CA ASP A 571 -3.84 -13.18 29.30
C ASP A 571 -3.21 -13.92 28.11
N ILE A 572 -4.04 -14.33 27.14
CA ILE A 572 -3.59 -15.03 25.93
C ILE A 572 -2.60 -14.16 25.14
N LEU A 573 -2.90 -12.86 25.00
CA LEU A 573 -2.04 -11.92 24.29
C LEU A 573 -0.69 -11.73 25.00
N SER A 574 -0.67 -11.65 26.33
CA SER A 574 0.59 -11.47 27.07
C SER A 574 1.47 -12.71 26.95
N LYS A 575 0.89 -13.91 27.13
CA LYS A 575 1.58 -15.19 26.88
C LYS A 575 2.12 -15.25 25.46
N TRP A 576 1.31 -14.86 24.48
CA TRP A 576 1.73 -14.85 23.08
C TRP A 576 2.78 -13.80 22.74
N LEU A 577 3.00 -12.77 23.57
CA LEU A 577 3.95 -11.69 23.30
C LEU A 577 5.20 -11.71 24.20
N THR A 578 5.35 -12.70 25.08
CA THR A 578 6.54 -12.82 25.93
C THR A 578 7.78 -13.27 25.14
N PRO A 579 8.94 -12.58 25.25
CA PRO A 579 9.21 -11.41 26.07
C PRO A 579 8.68 -10.10 25.44
N SER A 580 7.84 -9.37 26.16
CA SER A 580 7.36 -8.05 25.72
C SER A 580 8.23 -6.96 26.33
N ILE A 581 8.90 -6.18 25.48
CA ILE A 581 9.67 -5.01 25.92
C ILE A 581 8.70 -3.85 26.02
N ASN A 582 8.00 -3.73 27.16
CA ASN A 582 7.17 -2.58 27.46
C ASN A 582 7.94 -1.64 28.38
N LEU A 583 8.41 -0.52 27.83
CA LEU A 583 9.21 0.47 28.56
C LEU A 583 8.37 1.28 29.56
N LEU A 584 7.11 1.55 29.20
CA LEU A 584 6.17 2.35 30.00
C LEU A 584 5.63 1.58 31.23
N HIS A 585 5.49 0.25 31.13
CA HIS A 585 4.89 -0.60 32.17
C HIS A 585 5.89 -1.53 32.87
N GLN A 586 7.16 -1.15 33.01
CA GLN A 586 8.22 -1.95 33.66
C GLN A 586 7.95 -2.37 35.13
N LYS A 587 6.86 -1.90 35.77
CA LYS A 587 6.61 -2.03 37.22
C LYS A 587 5.19 -2.41 37.65
N SER A 588 4.32 -2.94 36.78
CA SER A 588 2.99 -3.39 37.22
C SER A 588 2.94 -4.91 37.42
N THR A 589 3.68 -5.43 38.40
CA THR A 589 3.36 -6.72 39.03
C THR A 589 2.14 -6.62 39.95
N ASP A 590 1.64 -5.41 40.18
CA ASP A 590 0.41 -5.14 40.93
C ASP A 590 -0.72 -4.77 39.94
N SER A 591 -1.12 -5.72 39.09
CA SER A 591 -2.25 -5.55 38.16
C SER A 591 -3.55 -6.04 38.78
N THR A 592 -3.94 -5.49 39.92
CA THR A 592 -5.37 -5.23 40.11
C THR A 592 -5.70 -4.13 39.11
N ALA A 593 -6.05 -4.53 37.87
CA ALA A 593 -6.67 -3.64 36.93
C ALA A 593 -7.91 -3.09 37.61
N ASP A 594 -7.81 -1.87 38.16
CA ASP A 594 -8.96 -1.15 38.66
C ASP A 594 -9.84 -0.93 37.43
N TRP A 595 -10.82 -1.81 37.23
CA TRP A 595 -11.80 -1.71 36.17
C TRP A 595 -12.40 -0.30 36.12
N TYR A 596 -12.45 0.37 37.28
CA TYR A 596 -12.80 1.77 37.41
C TYR A 596 -11.90 2.74 36.61
N GLU A 597 -10.57 2.62 36.70
CA GLU A 597 -9.62 3.46 35.95
C GLU A 597 -9.69 3.17 34.45
N PHE A 598 -9.73 1.88 34.07
CA PHE A 598 -9.95 1.47 32.69
C PHE A 598 -11.26 2.04 32.12
N PHE A 599 -12.38 1.93 32.84
CA PHE A 599 -13.65 2.48 32.39
C PHE A 599 -13.61 4.01 32.27
N LYS A 600 -12.89 4.69 33.18
CA LYS A 600 -12.73 6.15 33.11
C LYS A 600 -11.98 6.56 31.84
N ASP A 601 -10.86 5.95 31.53
CA ASP A 601 -10.06 6.27 30.34
C ASP A 601 -10.82 5.89 29.05
N ALA A 602 -11.44 4.71 29.05
CA ALA A 602 -12.29 4.26 27.95
C ALA A 602 -13.49 5.19 27.71
N THR A 603 -14.10 5.77 28.74
CA THR A 603 -15.21 6.72 28.54
C THR A 603 -14.76 7.95 27.76
N PHE A 604 -13.53 8.43 28.00
CA PHE A 604 -12.99 9.59 27.32
C PHE A 604 -12.66 9.29 25.85
N SER A 605 -12.09 8.13 25.53
CA SER A 605 -11.78 7.72 24.16
C SER A 605 -13.04 7.35 23.35
N VAL A 606 -14.03 6.69 23.97
CA VAL A 606 -15.28 6.32 23.32
C VAL A 606 -16.14 7.55 23.05
N SER A 607 -16.14 8.54 23.97
CA SER A 607 -16.91 9.77 23.80
C SER A 607 -16.53 10.54 22.54
N ILE A 608 -15.22 10.63 22.22
CA ILE A 608 -14.75 11.34 21.02
C ILE A 608 -15.07 10.56 19.73
N GLY A 609 -15.00 9.23 19.79
CA GLY A 609 -15.46 8.37 18.70
C GLY A 609 -16.93 8.61 18.40
N TYR A 610 -17.79 8.55 19.42
CA TYR A 610 -19.23 8.76 19.27
C TYR A 610 -19.57 10.18 18.78
N LEU A 611 -18.84 11.19 19.25
CA LEU A 611 -18.96 12.58 18.77
C LEU A 611 -18.65 12.67 17.27
N GLY A 612 -17.57 12.04 16.80
CA GLY A 612 -17.23 12.01 15.37
C GLY A 612 -18.33 11.36 14.51
N ILE A 613 -18.91 10.26 14.99
CA ILE A 613 -20.04 9.56 14.34
C ILE A 613 -21.28 10.45 14.30
N PHE A 614 -21.59 11.09 15.43
CA PHE A 614 -22.73 11.99 15.55
C PHE A 614 -22.64 13.13 14.53
N ILE A 615 -21.48 13.81 14.44
CA ILE A 615 -21.26 14.88 13.46
C ILE A 615 -21.37 14.35 12.02
N ALA A 616 -20.79 13.19 11.71
CA ALA A 616 -20.88 12.60 10.37
C ALA A 616 -22.34 12.29 9.98
N SER A 617 -23.09 11.67 10.90
CA SER A 617 -24.50 11.35 10.71
C SER A 617 -25.36 12.60 10.54
N PHE A 618 -25.08 13.66 11.28
CA PHE A 618 -25.81 14.93 11.15
C PHE A 618 -25.57 15.60 9.78
N LEU A 619 -24.34 15.54 9.26
CA LEU A 619 -23.98 16.20 8.00
C LEU A 619 -24.37 15.41 6.75
N TYR A 620 -24.29 14.08 6.77
CA TYR A 620 -24.39 13.26 5.55
C TYR A 620 -25.62 12.36 5.49
N LYS A 621 -26.34 12.16 6.59
CA LYS A 621 -27.58 11.38 6.55
C LYS A 621 -28.65 12.19 5.81
N ALA A 622 -29.33 11.54 4.86
CA ALA A 622 -30.40 12.16 4.09
C ALA A 622 -31.46 12.77 5.03
N PRO A 623 -31.86 14.04 4.84
CA PRO A 623 -32.78 14.77 5.73
C PRO A 623 -34.24 14.36 5.50
N TYR A 624 -34.56 13.08 5.60
CA TYR A 624 -35.93 12.59 5.65
C TYR A 624 -36.08 11.59 6.80
N SER A 625 -36.15 12.11 8.02
CA SER A 625 -36.94 11.55 9.14
C SER A 625 -36.75 12.39 10.41
N SER A 626 -37.88 12.86 10.95
CA SER A 626 -38.16 13.41 12.29
C SER A 626 -37.45 14.67 12.83
N LEU A 627 -36.24 15.06 12.41
CA LEU A 627 -35.52 16.21 13.00
C LEU A 627 -35.73 17.56 12.31
N LEU A 628 -36.39 17.60 11.14
CA LEU A 628 -36.75 18.85 10.45
C LEU A 628 -37.79 19.69 11.20
N ASN A 629 -38.47 19.14 12.21
CA ASN A 629 -39.43 19.84 13.06
C ASN A 629 -38.80 20.56 14.27
N PHE A 630 -37.49 20.46 14.49
CA PHE A 630 -36.81 21.28 15.49
C PHE A 630 -36.14 22.46 14.80
N ASP A 631 -36.59 23.68 15.11
CA ASP A 631 -36.12 24.99 14.62
C ASP A 631 -34.61 25.29 14.77
N LEU A 632 -33.80 24.32 15.18
CA LEU A 632 -32.35 24.41 15.34
C LEU A 632 -31.59 24.64 14.02
N ILE A 633 -32.05 24.04 12.91
CA ILE A 633 -31.41 24.25 11.60
C ILE A 633 -31.63 25.70 11.14
N ASN A 634 -32.80 26.27 11.38
CA ASN A 634 -33.08 27.67 11.09
C ASN A 634 -32.30 28.65 12.00
N ALA A 635 -32.00 28.27 13.24
CA ALA A 635 -31.16 29.06 14.15
C ALA A 635 -29.67 29.03 13.77
N ALA A 636 -29.16 27.89 13.28
CA ALA A 636 -27.79 27.76 12.78
C ALA A 636 -27.58 28.50 11.44
N VAL A 637 -28.59 28.48 10.56
CA VAL A 637 -28.57 29.15 9.25
C VAL A 637 -28.66 30.68 9.35
N LYS A 638 -29.16 31.24 10.47
CA LYS A 638 -29.34 32.69 10.70
C LYS A 638 -28.15 33.44 11.33
N ARG A 639 -27.00 32.80 11.60
CA ARG A 639 -25.82 33.49 12.17
C ARG A 639 -25.03 34.27 11.10
N GLY A 640 -24.92 35.60 11.27
CA GLY A 640 -24.31 36.58 10.36
C GLY A 640 -22.78 36.46 10.08
N PRO A 641 -21.97 37.54 10.17
CA PRO A 641 -20.63 37.66 9.54
C PRO A 641 -19.59 36.59 9.94
N LYS A 642 -19.80 35.85 11.04
CA LYS A 642 -19.01 34.67 11.41
C LYS A 642 -19.10 33.53 10.37
N ARG A 643 -20.16 33.51 9.54
CA ARG A 643 -20.34 32.55 8.43
C ARG A 643 -19.27 32.70 7.35
N ILE A 644 -18.85 33.92 7.01
CA ILE A 644 -17.85 34.16 5.95
C ILE A 644 -16.48 33.58 6.36
N LEU A 645 -16.08 33.75 7.63
CA LEU A 645 -14.84 33.19 8.15
C LEU A 645 -14.91 31.66 8.25
N TRP A 646 -16.03 31.12 8.70
CA TRP A 646 -16.25 29.68 8.80
C TRP A 646 -16.29 28.99 7.43
N GLU A 647 -16.96 29.58 6.44
CA GLU A 647 -16.97 29.10 5.06
C GLU A 647 -15.58 29.16 4.42
N LYS A 648 -14.81 30.23 4.66
CA LYS A 648 -13.41 30.30 4.22
C LYS A 648 -12.56 29.20 4.84
N LEU A 649 -12.74 28.92 6.13
CA LEU A 649 -11.99 27.88 6.84
C LEU A 649 -12.36 26.48 6.35
N ILE A 650 -13.65 26.19 6.16
CA ILE A 650 -14.13 24.93 5.56
C ILE A 650 -13.60 24.78 4.13
N ASN A 651 -13.70 25.82 3.30
CA ASN A 651 -13.19 25.78 1.94
C ASN A 651 -11.67 25.59 1.90
N GLY A 652 -10.94 26.15 2.87
CA GLY A 652 -9.52 25.91 3.07
C GLY A 652 -9.21 24.45 3.41
N ILE A 653 -9.89 23.87 4.40
CA ILE A 653 -9.73 22.46 4.79
C ILE A 653 -10.15 21.51 3.66
N TYR A 654 -11.24 21.84 2.97
CA TYR A 654 -11.72 21.09 1.81
C TYR A 654 -10.70 21.15 0.68
N GLY A 655 -10.18 22.34 0.34
CA GLY A 655 -9.14 22.50 -0.66
C GLY A 655 -7.83 21.78 -0.28
N TRP A 656 -7.47 21.80 1.00
CA TRP A 656 -6.34 21.04 1.54
C TRP A 656 -6.52 19.53 1.34
N SER A 657 -7.63 18.97 1.80
CA SER A 657 -7.89 17.53 1.70
C SER A 657 -8.09 17.08 0.25
N TYR A 658 -8.86 17.83 -0.54
CA TYR A 658 -9.17 17.52 -1.94
C TYR A 658 -7.92 17.54 -2.83
N ASN A 659 -7.03 18.52 -2.64
CA ASN A 659 -5.77 18.63 -3.38
C ASN A 659 -4.62 17.86 -2.72
N ARG A 660 -4.90 16.91 -1.83
CA ARG A 660 -3.90 16.05 -1.16
C ARG A 660 -2.78 16.85 -0.47
N ALA A 661 -3.15 17.89 0.26
CA ALA A 661 -2.25 18.83 0.93
C ALA A 661 -1.21 19.48 0.00
N TYR A 662 -1.44 19.49 -1.31
CA TYR A 662 -0.49 19.94 -2.35
C TYR A 662 0.86 19.21 -2.33
N ILE A 663 0.94 18.05 -1.65
CA ILE A 663 2.19 17.29 -1.50
C ILE A 663 2.61 16.73 -2.86
N ASP A 664 1.66 16.19 -3.65
CA ASP A 664 1.93 15.71 -5.01
C ASP A 664 2.52 16.83 -5.90
N TYR A 665 2.03 18.07 -5.75
CA TYR A 665 2.55 19.23 -6.47
C TYR A 665 3.97 19.60 -6.02
N PHE A 666 4.24 19.57 -4.71
CA PHE A 666 5.58 19.78 -4.17
C PHE A 666 6.59 18.75 -4.72
N TYR A 667 6.26 17.46 -4.67
CA TYR A 667 7.12 16.39 -5.18
C TYR A 667 7.40 16.54 -6.68
N THR A 668 6.37 16.84 -7.48
CA THR A 668 6.52 17.00 -8.93
C THR A 668 7.34 18.23 -9.29
N ARG A 669 7.13 19.37 -8.62
CA ARG A 669 7.83 20.62 -8.94
C ARG A 669 9.29 20.60 -8.47
N PHE A 670 9.53 20.22 -7.21
CA PHE A 670 10.86 20.32 -6.61
C PHE A 670 11.72 19.07 -6.86
N LEU A 671 11.21 17.87 -6.56
CA LEU A 671 12.01 16.65 -6.67
C LEU A 671 12.10 16.16 -8.12
N ILE A 672 10.97 15.98 -8.81
CA ILE A 672 10.98 15.48 -10.20
C ILE A 672 11.54 16.54 -11.15
N GLY A 673 11.08 17.79 -11.03
CA GLY A 673 11.61 18.91 -11.82
C GLY A 673 13.11 19.14 -11.60
N GLY A 674 13.57 19.08 -10.35
CA GLY A 674 14.99 19.23 -10.01
C GLY A 674 15.86 18.11 -10.57
N THR A 675 15.47 16.84 -10.39
CA THR A 675 16.23 15.70 -10.91
C THR A 675 16.27 15.68 -12.44
N ARG A 676 15.18 16.06 -13.12
CA ARG A 676 15.16 16.21 -14.57
C ARG A 676 16.09 17.32 -15.05
N GLY A 677 16.10 18.48 -14.37
CA GLY A 677 17.03 19.57 -14.68
C GLY A 677 18.50 19.16 -14.51
N LEU A 678 18.82 18.41 -13.44
CA LEU A 678 20.16 17.86 -13.24
C LEU A 678 20.55 16.86 -14.32
N ALA A 679 19.62 15.98 -14.74
CA ALA A 679 19.87 15.02 -15.80
C ALA A 679 20.09 15.69 -17.17
N GLU A 680 19.36 16.77 -17.46
CA GLU A 680 19.57 17.57 -18.67
C GLU A 680 20.95 18.26 -18.65
N LEU A 681 21.42 18.70 -17.47
CA LEU A 681 22.75 19.27 -17.28
C LEU A 681 23.85 18.23 -17.46
N THR A 682 23.72 17.02 -16.89
CA THR A 682 24.72 15.96 -17.07
C THR A 682 24.79 15.51 -18.53
N HIS A 683 23.64 15.34 -19.19
CA HIS A 683 23.59 15.04 -20.63
C HIS A 683 24.20 16.16 -21.49
N PHE A 684 24.02 17.43 -21.12
CA PHE A 684 24.68 18.55 -21.77
C PHE A 684 26.20 18.50 -21.59
N PHE A 685 26.68 18.22 -20.37
CA PHE A 685 28.10 18.15 -20.06
C PHE A 685 28.78 17.02 -20.85
N ASP A 686 28.15 15.85 -20.90
CA ASP A 686 28.63 14.70 -21.68
C ASP A 686 28.73 15.06 -23.18
N ARG A 687 27.63 15.53 -23.77
CA ARG A 687 27.59 15.83 -25.21
C ARG A 687 28.39 17.04 -25.66
N ARG A 688 28.65 18.01 -24.80
CA ARG A 688 29.38 19.24 -25.18
C ARG A 688 30.81 19.26 -24.70
N VAL A 689 31.08 18.77 -23.50
CA VAL A 689 32.43 18.82 -22.91
C VAL A 689 33.16 17.54 -23.23
N VAL A 690 32.63 16.37 -22.85
CA VAL A 690 33.32 15.08 -23.06
C VAL A 690 33.45 14.80 -24.56
N ASP A 691 32.35 14.81 -25.29
CA ASP A 691 32.35 14.65 -26.76
C ASP A 691 33.04 15.82 -27.47
N GLY A 692 32.98 17.04 -26.91
CA GLY A 692 33.64 18.20 -27.49
C GLY A 692 35.16 18.10 -27.44
N ILE A 693 35.72 17.57 -26.35
CA ILE A 693 37.16 17.36 -26.19
C ILE A 693 37.64 16.28 -27.16
N THR A 694 36.95 15.14 -27.24
CA THR A 694 37.34 14.04 -28.14
C THR A 694 37.27 14.46 -29.60
N ASN A 695 36.18 15.11 -30.01
CA ASN A 695 36.05 15.66 -31.36
C ASN A 695 37.05 16.80 -31.63
N GLY A 696 37.35 17.61 -30.61
CA GLY A 696 38.34 18.69 -30.69
C GLY A 696 39.74 18.15 -30.97
N VAL A 697 40.16 17.09 -30.28
CA VAL A 697 41.44 16.41 -30.54
C VAL A 697 41.47 15.78 -31.93
N GLY A 698 40.36 15.17 -32.38
CA GLY A 698 40.23 14.62 -33.73
C GLY A 698 40.33 15.70 -34.82
N LEU A 699 39.69 16.85 -34.61
CA LEU A 699 39.80 18.00 -35.51
C LEU A 699 41.22 18.57 -35.52
N LEU A 700 41.85 18.70 -34.35
CA LEU A 700 43.23 19.18 -34.24
C LEU A 700 44.20 18.28 -34.99
N SER A 701 44.09 16.96 -34.86
CA SER A 701 44.96 16.03 -35.58
C SER A 701 44.75 16.10 -37.09
N PHE A 702 43.50 16.27 -37.54
CA PHE A 702 43.19 16.50 -38.95
C PHE A 702 43.84 17.79 -39.48
N PHE A 703 43.69 18.91 -38.76
CA PHE A 703 44.31 20.18 -39.15
C PHE A 703 45.83 20.11 -39.16
N VAL A 704 46.44 19.44 -38.16
CA VAL A 704 47.90 19.23 -38.13
C VAL A 704 48.34 18.39 -39.33
N GLY A 705 47.62 17.32 -39.67
CA GLY A 705 47.90 16.51 -40.86
C GLY A 705 47.78 17.31 -42.15
N GLU A 706 46.76 18.15 -42.28
CA GLU A 706 46.56 19.02 -43.44
C GLU A 706 47.66 20.10 -43.54
N ALA A 707 48.06 20.70 -42.41
CA ALA A 707 49.16 21.66 -42.36
C ALA A 707 50.50 21.01 -42.78
N ILE A 708 50.80 19.81 -42.28
CA ILE A 708 52.00 19.04 -42.65
C ILE A 708 52.00 18.72 -44.15
N LYS A 709 50.84 18.44 -44.75
CA LYS A 709 50.74 18.18 -46.20
C LYS A 709 51.24 19.36 -47.03
N TYR A 710 50.97 20.60 -46.63
CA TYR A 710 51.45 21.80 -47.35
C TYR A 710 52.96 22.03 -47.24
N VAL A 711 53.66 21.40 -46.28
CA VAL A 711 55.14 21.40 -46.23
C VAL A 711 55.72 20.70 -47.46
N GLY A 712 55.02 19.69 -48.00
CA GLY A 712 55.38 18.98 -49.22
C GLY A 712 54.98 19.71 -50.51
N GLY A 713 55.52 20.92 -50.75
CA GLY A 713 55.14 21.78 -51.89
C GLY A 713 55.61 21.33 -53.28
N GLY A 714 56.19 20.12 -53.43
CA GLY A 714 56.60 19.55 -54.73
C GLY A 714 57.78 20.22 -55.44
N ARG A 715 58.30 21.34 -54.93
CA ARG A 715 59.47 22.04 -55.49
C ARG A 715 60.76 21.40 -54.99
N ILE A 716 61.60 20.90 -55.89
CA ILE A 716 62.89 20.25 -55.53
C ILE A 716 63.78 21.21 -54.71
N SER A 717 63.75 22.51 -55.02
CA SER A 717 64.52 23.53 -54.30
C SER A 717 64.13 23.66 -52.83
N SER A 718 62.85 23.49 -52.47
CA SER A 718 62.43 23.54 -51.06
C SER A 718 62.88 22.29 -50.29
N TYR A 719 62.89 21.11 -50.91
CA TYR A 719 63.40 19.89 -50.27
C TYR A 719 64.91 19.94 -50.06
N LEU A 720 65.67 20.47 -51.02
CA LEU A 720 67.11 20.70 -50.86
C LEU A 720 67.42 21.72 -49.78
N PHE A 721 66.65 22.81 -49.71
CA PHE A 721 66.78 23.77 -48.60
C PHE A 721 66.48 23.10 -47.25
N PHE A 722 65.42 22.29 -47.16
CA PHE A 722 65.08 21.59 -45.92
C PHE A 722 66.17 20.59 -45.50
N SER A 723 66.71 19.79 -46.42
CA SER A 723 67.78 18.84 -46.12
C SER A 723 69.09 19.53 -45.73
N LEU A 724 69.47 20.61 -46.42
CA LEU A 724 70.64 21.42 -46.05
C LEU A 724 70.44 22.07 -44.68
N SER A 725 69.25 22.62 -44.41
CA SER A 725 68.94 23.21 -43.10
C SER A 725 68.95 22.17 -41.99
N TYR A 726 68.44 20.96 -42.24
CA TYR A 726 68.49 19.84 -41.31
C TYR A 726 69.93 19.41 -41.03
N VAL A 727 70.76 19.24 -42.08
CA VAL A 727 72.17 18.92 -41.93
C VAL A 727 72.91 20.02 -41.17
N LEU A 728 72.64 21.30 -41.45
CA LEU A 728 73.22 22.43 -40.73
C LEU A 728 72.82 22.42 -39.25
N ILE A 729 71.54 22.18 -38.94
CA ILE A 729 71.03 22.09 -37.57
C ILE A 729 71.64 20.89 -36.85
N CYS A 730 71.72 19.71 -37.48
CA CYS A 730 72.36 18.53 -36.91
C CYS A 730 73.86 18.75 -36.70
N LEU A 731 74.56 19.38 -37.64
CA LEU A 731 75.97 19.76 -37.49
C LEU A 731 76.15 20.77 -36.36
N LEU A 732 75.28 21.79 -36.27
CA LEU A 732 75.28 22.72 -35.13
C LEU A 732 75.09 21.95 -33.83
N ILE A 733 74.05 21.14 -33.69
CA ILE A 733 73.78 20.35 -32.48
C ILE A 733 74.95 19.41 -32.16
N PHE A 734 75.62 18.83 -33.17
CA PHE A 734 76.71 17.88 -32.98
C PHE A 734 78.06 18.56 -32.69
N PHE A 735 78.35 19.73 -33.27
CA PHE A 735 79.61 20.45 -33.07
C PHE A 735 79.56 21.47 -31.92
N ILE A 736 78.39 21.96 -31.53
CA ILE A 736 78.21 22.80 -30.33
C ILE A 736 78.90 22.19 -29.09
N PRO A 737 78.77 20.88 -28.78
CA PRO A 737 79.47 20.29 -27.64
C PRO A 737 80.97 20.04 -27.84
N PHE A 738 81.52 20.22 -29.05
CA PHE A 738 82.97 20.11 -29.33
C PHE A 738 83.68 21.48 -29.41
N ILE A 739 82.93 22.57 -29.40
CA ILE A 739 83.44 23.96 -29.40
C ILE A 739 83.44 24.56 -27.97
N THR A 740 82.74 23.90 -27.03
CA THR A 740 82.87 24.09 -25.58
C THR A 740 83.89 23.13 -25.00
#